data_AF-A0A2N7DHJ1-F1
#
_entry.id   AF-A0A2N7DHJ1-F1
#
_cell.length_a   1.000
_cell.length_b   1.000
_cell.length_c   1.000
_cell.angle_alpha   90.00
_cell.angle_beta   90.00
_cell.angle_gamma   90.00
#
_symmetry.space_group_name_H-M   'P 1'
#
loop_
_entity.id
_entity.type
_entity.pdbx_description
1 polymer ?
#
loop_
_entity_poly.entity_id
_entity_poly.type
_entity_poly.pdbx_seq_one_letter_code
_entity_poly.pdbx_strand_id
1 'polypeptide(L)'
;MNKGFSLLGLTLSALLGLTAQATAQSTIYSTQNSAYPTQNSAYSTQNPAYELEDKVVLGRLENVYLGQIKALNNLPFMGKIDTGADTTSMHANNIYVSSDNPKYQNLTGVPLMAKIIDEHGGPASNWWHHEFDNEDRQFKLKVNFTLTHPYSGKVIPVELPLNRISVVRSRTSEVPLYRPVINIPMTIAGTTVNTDVSLTDRSNFSAPILIGKTFLKDNAWVMAGYDYLQEQKEALVIGRHDSFHIDGLQFDTSFSFTNKHSILHATNIKQEGNKVAFTTRDAEGKTKRMSLPLAGVINFGNVERLQVYVPVQFHDEPVRQMLVYLKDRSDRTTQLRLGLNNLNRYFMVSTNDKYGMSDKVVRYSQLDKRDSLVISPQETLNIEGVNIPAVASFTVQTSVLKVRDFAISKGHGTQAKQVTYYLDNDKGEEQRFVKPLVKNIRVGEEVRPIVTLNFALPDGVVSYDVALSLLNDDETQSELLIGKLAAENGVFINTRTTDLLKEYPITKAGYIETASVEGLDFPVKLDTGADVSSMNALNIKHFTRDNKPMVSFDYQNDSGLKQHFEREVVDTMTIRAKAGEQANHRPVVMMRVKLGDIEDTIRVNLQDRSRFHYSMILGKNFLREGLVVSSDEQYRLTTPLEGELEQVQ
;
A
#
# COMPACT_ATOMS: atom_id res chain seq x y z
N MET A 1 80.74 40.20 -1.11
CA MET A 1 80.09 41.41 -1.67
C MET A 1 78.59 41.29 -1.42
N ASN A 2 78.05 42.25 -0.64
CA ASN A 2 76.64 42.68 -0.48
C ASN A 2 75.56 41.63 -0.12
N LYS A 3 74.60 41.83 0.79
CA LYS A 3 74.12 42.80 1.82
C LYS A 3 73.08 41.93 2.60
N GLY A 4 72.85 41.94 3.92
CA GLY A 4 72.68 43.03 4.88
C GLY A 4 71.21 43.09 5.37
N PHE A 5 71.01 43.13 6.71
CA PHE A 5 69.78 43.34 7.53
C PHE A 5 68.88 42.11 7.81
N SER A 6 68.26 41.91 8.99
CA SER A 6 68.31 42.49 10.34
C SER A 6 67.36 41.68 11.25
N LEU A 7 67.69 41.59 12.54
CA LEU A 7 66.89 41.08 13.66
C LEU A 7 65.42 41.57 13.68
N LEU A 8 64.50 40.69 14.06
CA LEU A 8 63.45 40.98 15.05
C LEU A 8 63.00 39.66 15.72
N GLY A 9 63.22 39.57 17.03
CA GLY A 9 62.69 38.48 17.85
C GLY A 9 61.23 38.72 18.20
N LEU A 10 60.47 37.63 18.33
CA LEU A 10 59.25 37.58 19.11
C LEU A 10 58.97 36.13 19.50
N THR A 11 58.90 35.92 20.80
CA THR A 11 58.53 34.70 21.52
C THR A 11 57.14 34.21 21.10
N LEU A 12 57.05 33.00 20.54
CA LEU A 12 55.78 32.33 20.28
C LEU A 12 55.53 31.31 21.39
N SER A 13 54.73 31.72 22.38
CA SER A 13 54.14 30.82 23.36
C SER A 13 53.26 29.81 22.65
N ALA A 14 53.55 28.52 22.84
CA ALA A 14 52.77 27.41 22.33
C ALA A 14 51.38 27.41 22.99
N LEU A 15 50.35 27.82 22.23
CA LEU A 15 48.96 27.56 22.55
C LEU A 15 48.57 26.25 21.83
N LEU A 16 48.63 25.12 22.55
CA LEU A 16 48.02 23.88 22.10
C LEU A 16 46.49 24.06 22.13
N GLY A 17 45.93 24.53 21.02
CA GLY A 17 44.52 24.37 20.73
C GLY A 17 44.25 22.93 20.35
N LEU A 18 43.88 22.09 21.32
CA LEU A 18 43.18 20.83 21.04
C LEU A 18 41.82 21.16 20.43
N THR A 19 41.75 21.19 19.10
CA THR A 19 40.49 21.06 18.39
C THR A 19 40.03 19.61 18.54
N ALA A 20 39.25 19.34 19.57
CA ALA A 20 38.50 18.10 19.69
C ALA A 20 37.47 18.06 18.55
N GLN A 21 37.83 17.43 17.42
CA GLN A 21 36.86 16.92 16.47
C GLN A 21 36.08 15.81 17.18
N ALA A 22 34.91 16.13 17.72
CA ALA A 22 33.96 15.15 18.20
C ALA A 22 33.29 14.50 16.98
N THR A 23 33.87 13.42 16.48
CA THR A 23 33.21 12.48 15.56
C THR A 23 32.16 11.70 16.36
N ALA A 24 30.94 12.22 16.42
CA ALA A 24 29.79 11.42 16.83
C ALA A 24 29.44 10.49 15.65
N GLN A 25 29.93 9.25 15.70
CA GLN A 25 29.46 8.18 14.83
C GLN A 25 28.08 7.73 15.35
N SER A 26 27.02 8.31 14.77
CA SER A 26 25.63 7.91 14.99
C SER A 26 25.07 7.34 13.68
N THR A 27 25.39 6.08 13.40
CA THR A 27 24.91 5.38 12.20
C THR A 27 24.18 4.12 12.65
N ILE A 28 22.95 3.90 12.16
CA ILE A 28 22.13 2.70 12.45
C ILE A 28 22.69 1.41 11.79
N TYR A 29 23.84 1.46 11.10
CA TYR A 29 24.43 0.30 10.43
C TYR A 29 25.68 -0.25 11.12
N SER A 30 25.52 -1.42 11.74
CA SER A 30 26.40 -2.55 11.52
C SER A 30 25.65 -3.85 11.81
N THR A 31 25.34 -4.62 10.77
CA THR A 31 25.42 -6.10 10.69
C THR A 31 24.71 -6.58 9.42
N GLN A 32 25.38 -6.44 8.27
CA GLN A 32 25.25 -7.49 7.25
C GLN A 32 26.12 -8.65 7.72
N ASN A 33 25.52 -9.62 8.39
CA ASN A 33 25.92 -11.03 8.31
C ASN A 33 24.85 -11.88 8.99
N SER A 34 24.04 -12.47 8.13
CA SER A 34 23.02 -13.47 8.37
C SER A 34 23.57 -14.70 9.09
N ALA A 35 22.90 -15.12 10.17
CA ALA A 35 23.11 -16.43 10.78
C ALA A 35 21.84 -16.91 11.52
N TYR A 36 20.78 -17.21 10.76
CA TYR A 36 19.79 -18.21 11.17
C TYR A 36 20.02 -19.51 10.38
N PRO A 37 19.87 -20.68 11.01
CA PRO A 37 19.98 -21.95 10.32
C PRO A 37 18.72 -22.23 9.50
N THR A 38 18.89 -22.19 8.17
CA THR A 38 18.13 -22.94 7.14
C THR A 38 16.60 -22.79 7.06
N GLN A 39 16.16 -21.70 6.42
CA GLN A 39 15.51 -21.72 5.09
C GLN A 39 16.09 -20.51 4.31
N ASN A 40 17.02 -20.76 3.38
CA ASN A 40 17.77 -19.74 2.63
C ASN A 40 16.84 -18.96 1.68
N SER A 41 16.17 -17.92 2.16
CA SER A 41 15.63 -16.88 1.29
C SER A 41 16.64 -15.74 1.18
N ALA A 42 17.12 -15.44 -0.03
CA ALA A 42 17.92 -14.23 -0.30
C ALA A 42 17.09 -12.93 -0.25
N TYR A 43 15.78 -13.05 -0.04
CA TYR A 43 14.81 -11.96 -0.10
C TYR A 43 14.01 -11.84 1.20
N SER A 44 13.54 -10.62 1.44
CA SER A 44 12.78 -10.25 2.62
C SER A 44 11.81 -9.12 2.32
N THR A 45 11.06 -8.66 3.32
CA THR A 45 10.27 -7.43 3.21
C THR A 45 11.14 -6.20 2.99
N GLN A 46 12.37 -6.15 3.51
CA GLN A 46 13.28 -5.01 3.28
C GLN A 46 14.02 -5.11 1.93
N ASN A 47 14.34 -6.34 1.50
CA ASN A 47 14.96 -6.64 0.22
C ASN A 47 14.03 -7.54 -0.63
N PRO A 48 12.96 -6.97 -1.23
CA PRO A 48 11.95 -7.76 -1.90
C PRO A 48 12.48 -8.42 -3.18
N ALA A 49 11.94 -9.59 -3.49
CA ALA A 49 12.13 -10.23 -4.78
C ALA A 49 11.29 -9.50 -5.85
N TYR A 50 11.89 -9.26 -7.02
CA TYR A 50 11.18 -8.74 -8.19
C TYR A 50 10.76 -9.86 -9.16
N GLU A 51 11.41 -11.02 -9.02
CA GLU A 51 11.17 -12.24 -9.78
C GLU A 51 11.47 -13.42 -8.85
N LEU A 52 10.66 -14.48 -8.94
CA LEU A 52 10.79 -15.71 -8.17
C LEU A 52 10.34 -16.87 -9.04
N GLU A 53 11.18 -17.92 -9.14
CA GLU A 53 10.85 -19.12 -9.94
C GLU A 53 10.45 -18.77 -11.38
N ASP A 54 11.26 -17.91 -12.03
CA ASP A 54 11.07 -17.40 -13.40
C ASP A 54 9.74 -16.65 -13.62
N LYS A 55 9.05 -16.25 -12.55
CA LYS A 55 7.80 -15.49 -12.57
C LYS A 55 8.01 -14.13 -11.92
N VAL A 56 7.38 -13.09 -12.48
CA VAL A 56 7.42 -11.75 -11.89
C VAL A 56 6.73 -11.71 -10.54
N VAL A 57 7.26 -10.94 -9.59
CA VAL A 57 6.60 -10.69 -8.29
C VAL A 57 5.88 -9.36 -8.36
N LEU A 58 4.56 -9.39 -8.33
CA LEU A 58 3.73 -8.19 -8.37
C LEU A 58 3.43 -7.70 -6.96
N GLY A 59 3.38 -6.38 -6.78
CA GLY A 59 2.69 -5.79 -5.64
C GLY A 59 1.18 -5.97 -5.75
N ARG A 60 0.45 -5.52 -4.72
CA ARG A 60 -1.01 -5.49 -4.70
C ARG A 60 -1.63 -4.55 -5.74
N LEU A 61 -0.94 -3.44 -6.03
CA LEU A 61 -1.29 -2.52 -7.11
C LEU A 61 -0.14 -2.48 -8.10
N GLU A 62 -0.43 -2.51 -9.39
CA GLU A 62 0.59 -2.40 -10.44
C GLU A 62 0.10 -1.60 -11.65
N ASN A 63 1.05 -1.16 -12.48
CA ASN A 63 0.76 -0.56 -13.78
C ASN A 63 0.37 -1.64 -14.80
N VAL A 64 -0.81 -1.48 -15.40
CA VAL A 64 -1.36 -2.38 -16.42
C VAL A 64 -1.45 -1.65 -17.76
N TYR A 65 -0.99 -2.31 -18.83
CA TYR A 65 -0.99 -1.75 -20.18
C TYR A 65 -1.82 -2.61 -21.14
N LEU A 66 -2.63 -1.96 -21.98
CA LEU A 66 -3.53 -2.58 -22.96
C LEU A 66 -2.99 -2.38 -24.39
N GLY A 67 -1.92 -3.10 -24.74
CA GLY A 67 -1.13 -2.84 -25.95
C GLY A 67 -1.88 -2.96 -27.28
N GLN A 68 -2.94 -3.78 -27.36
CA GLN A 68 -3.72 -3.95 -28.59
C GLN A 68 -4.57 -2.72 -28.95
N ILE A 69 -4.94 -1.90 -27.95
CA ILE A 69 -5.79 -0.73 -28.16
C ILE A 69 -4.88 0.46 -28.47
N LYS A 70 -4.64 0.72 -29.77
CA LYS A 70 -3.69 1.75 -30.24
C LYS A 70 -3.84 3.11 -29.53
N ALA A 71 -5.06 3.55 -29.28
CA ALA A 71 -5.35 4.83 -28.62
C ALA A 71 -4.98 4.86 -27.11
N LEU A 72 -4.70 3.70 -26.51
CA LEU A 72 -4.30 3.52 -25.12
C LEU A 72 -2.88 2.93 -24.99
N ASN A 73 -2.14 2.83 -26.10
CA ASN A 73 -0.83 2.20 -26.09
C ASN A 73 0.12 2.94 -25.15
N ASN A 74 0.91 2.19 -24.37
CA ASN A 74 1.82 2.71 -23.34
C ASN A 74 1.17 3.56 -22.23
N LEU A 75 -0.16 3.56 -22.10
CA LEU A 75 -0.84 4.24 -21.00
C LEU A 75 -1.02 3.31 -19.80
N PRO A 76 -0.51 3.68 -18.62
CA PRO A 76 -0.58 2.82 -17.46
C PRO A 76 -1.89 3.00 -16.70
N PHE A 77 -2.70 1.94 -16.66
CA PHE A 77 -3.88 1.84 -15.81
C PHE A 77 -3.51 1.27 -14.44
N MET A 78 -4.20 1.72 -13.39
CA MET A 78 -4.10 1.08 -12.08
C MET A 78 -4.77 -0.30 -12.14
N GLY A 79 -3.98 -1.35 -11.98
CA GLY A 79 -4.45 -2.71 -11.77
C GLY A 79 -4.41 -3.07 -10.29
N LYS A 80 -5.49 -3.66 -9.79
CA LYS A 80 -5.52 -4.28 -8.46
C LYS A 80 -5.33 -5.78 -8.61
N ILE A 81 -4.32 -6.34 -7.96
CA ILE A 81 -3.95 -7.75 -8.06
C ILE A 81 -4.68 -8.55 -6.98
N ASP A 82 -5.42 -9.58 -7.40
CA ASP A 82 -6.34 -10.33 -6.56
C ASP A 82 -6.20 -11.84 -6.85
N THR A 83 -5.40 -12.52 -6.03
CA THR A 83 -5.22 -13.98 -6.06
C THR A 83 -6.50 -14.74 -5.73
N GLY A 84 -7.47 -14.09 -5.08
CA GLY A 84 -8.75 -14.66 -4.71
C GLY A 84 -9.82 -14.57 -5.79
N ALA A 85 -9.52 -13.94 -6.94
CA ALA A 85 -10.42 -13.79 -8.09
C ALA A 85 -10.07 -14.77 -9.22
N ASP A 86 -11.04 -15.57 -9.65
CA ASP A 86 -10.85 -16.53 -10.74
C ASP A 86 -10.65 -15.86 -12.11
N THR A 87 -11.12 -14.62 -12.27
CA THR A 87 -11.10 -13.92 -13.56
C THR A 87 -10.61 -12.49 -13.44
N THR A 88 -9.79 -12.07 -14.40
CA THR A 88 -9.48 -10.66 -14.65
C THR A 88 -10.71 -9.91 -15.16
N SER A 89 -10.90 -8.66 -14.74
CA SER A 89 -11.99 -7.80 -15.21
C SER A 89 -11.54 -6.36 -15.42
N MET A 90 -12.17 -5.66 -16.36
CA MET A 90 -11.87 -4.25 -16.64
C MET A 90 -13.14 -3.41 -16.81
N HIS A 91 -13.01 -2.13 -16.46
CA HIS A 91 -14.05 -1.13 -16.70
C HIS A 91 -14.23 -0.91 -18.20
N ALA A 92 -15.48 -1.00 -18.67
CA ALA A 92 -15.88 -0.59 -20.00
C ALA A 92 -17.30 -0.02 -19.95
N ASN A 93 -17.60 0.88 -20.89
CA ASN A 93 -18.91 1.51 -21.04
C ASN A 93 -19.60 1.00 -22.31
N ASN A 94 -20.92 1.20 -22.39
CA ASN A 94 -21.73 0.88 -23.58
C ASN A 94 -21.49 -0.53 -24.12
N ILE A 95 -21.40 -1.52 -23.21
CA ILE A 95 -21.07 -2.89 -23.57
C ILE A 95 -22.31 -3.56 -24.19
N TYR A 96 -22.20 -4.05 -25.42
CA TYR A 96 -23.24 -4.88 -26.03
C TYR A 96 -22.63 -5.96 -26.94
N VAL A 97 -23.27 -7.12 -26.98
CA VAL A 97 -22.87 -8.27 -27.79
C VAL A 97 -23.78 -8.37 -29.02
N SER A 98 -23.21 -8.71 -30.17
CA SER A 98 -23.93 -8.96 -31.42
C SER A 98 -23.45 -10.27 -32.05
N SER A 99 -24.20 -10.78 -33.02
CA SER A 99 -23.88 -12.00 -33.77
C SER A 99 -24.00 -11.75 -35.27
N ASP A 100 -23.04 -12.25 -36.04
CA ASP A 100 -23.14 -12.30 -37.52
C ASP A 100 -23.92 -13.54 -38.00
N ASN A 101 -24.31 -14.45 -37.10
CA ASN A 101 -25.09 -15.64 -37.45
C ASN A 101 -26.57 -15.27 -37.69
N PRO A 102 -27.16 -15.60 -38.86
CA PRO A 102 -28.56 -15.35 -39.18
C PRO A 102 -29.57 -15.79 -38.11
N LYS A 103 -29.28 -16.88 -37.39
CA LYS A 103 -30.13 -17.39 -36.30
C LYS A 103 -30.31 -16.37 -35.16
N TYR A 104 -29.31 -15.53 -34.92
CA TYR A 104 -29.23 -14.63 -33.78
C TYR A 104 -29.32 -13.14 -34.14
N GLN A 105 -29.53 -12.79 -35.42
CA GLN A 105 -29.50 -11.40 -35.91
C GLN A 105 -30.49 -10.45 -35.23
N ASN A 106 -31.59 -10.97 -34.68
CA ASN A 106 -32.62 -10.16 -34.00
C ASN A 106 -32.39 -10.00 -32.49
N LEU A 107 -31.31 -10.58 -31.95
CA LEU A 107 -30.96 -10.51 -30.53
C LEU A 107 -29.63 -9.79 -30.35
N THR A 108 -29.53 -8.99 -29.28
CA THR A 108 -28.29 -8.33 -28.89
C THR A 108 -28.14 -8.33 -27.38
N GLY A 109 -26.93 -8.02 -26.88
CA GLY A 109 -26.65 -7.82 -25.47
C GLY A 109 -27.00 -9.03 -24.59
N VAL A 110 -27.61 -8.76 -23.44
CA VAL A 110 -27.98 -9.81 -22.46
C VAL A 110 -28.99 -10.82 -23.04
N PRO A 111 -30.07 -10.43 -23.74
CA PRO A 111 -30.98 -11.38 -24.38
C PRO A 111 -30.29 -12.39 -25.30
N LEU A 112 -29.32 -11.92 -26.11
CA LEU A 112 -28.52 -12.79 -26.97
C LEU A 112 -27.68 -13.78 -26.15
N MET A 113 -26.94 -13.27 -25.16
CA MET A 113 -26.09 -14.11 -24.31
C MET A 113 -26.91 -15.16 -23.55
N ALA A 114 -28.05 -14.78 -22.97
CA ALA A 114 -28.95 -15.70 -22.28
C ALA A 114 -29.47 -16.79 -23.22
N LYS A 115 -29.94 -16.41 -24.42
CA LYS A 115 -30.43 -17.35 -25.42
C LYS A 115 -29.40 -18.41 -25.80
N ILE A 116 -28.14 -18.01 -25.97
CA ILE A 116 -27.04 -18.94 -26.30
C ILE A 116 -26.76 -19.89 -25.15
N ILE A 117 -26.71 -19.40 -23.91
CA ILE A 117 -26.48 -20.23 -22.73
C ILE A 117 -27.63 -21.23 -22.54
N ASP A 118 -28.87 -20.79 -22.67
CA ASP A 118 -30.07 -21.63 -22.50
C ASP A 118 -30.15 -22.75 -23.55
N GLU A 119 -29.78 -22.47 -24.80
CA GLU A 119 -29.76 -23.47 -25.87
C GLU A 119 -28.73 -24.60 -25.66
N HIS A 120 -27.78 -24.40 -24.75
CA HIS A 120 -26.64 -25.32 -24.54
C HIS A 120 -26.60 -25.84 -23.10
N GLY A 121 -27.75 -26.18 -22.52
CA GLY A 121 -27.84 -26.78 -21.18
C GLY A 121 -27.93 -25.76 -20.04
N GLY A 122 -28.10 -24.48 -20.37
CA GLY A 122 -28.44 -23.42 -19.43
C GLY A 122 -27.31 -23.04 -18.46
N PRO A 123 -27.59 -22.09 -17.55
CA PRO A 123 -26.58 -21.50 -16.65
C PRO A 123 -25.94 -22.48 -15.68
N ALA A 124 -26.43 -23.72 -15.56
CA ALA A 124 -25.96 -24.76 -14.67
C ALA A 124 -24.76 -25.56 -15.22
N SER A 125 -24.66 -25.64 -16.54
CA SER A 125 -23.89 -26.66 -17.27
C SER A 125 -22.40 -26.36 -17.48
N ASN A 126 -21.95 -25.12 -17.25
CA ASN A 126 -20.55 -24.68 -17.32
C ASN A 126 -19.81 -24.94 -18.66
N TRP A 127 -20.51 -25.31 -19.75
CA TRP A 127 -19.90 -25.65 -21.03
C TRP A 127 -19.06 -24.51 -21.63
N TRP A 128 -19.38 -23.26 -21.30
CA TRP A 128 -18.71 -22.05 -21.79
C TRP A 128 -17.27 -21.89 -21.27
N HIS A 129 -16.81 -22.76 -20.36
CA HIS A 129 -15.41 -22.84 -19.95
C HIS A 129 -14.54 -23.67 -20.92
N HIS A 130 -15.16 -24.37 -21.88
CA HIS A 130 -14.48 -25.10 -22.95
C HIS A 130 -14.46 -24.29 -24.25
N GLU A 131 -14.21 -24.93 -25.39
CA GLU A 131 -14.28 -24.31 -26.71
C GLU A 131 -15.67 -23.69 -26.92
N PHE A 132 -15.79 -22.37 -26.80
CA PHE A 132 -17.08 -21.68 -26.71
C PHE A 132 -17.76 -21.56 -28.07
N ASP A 133 -17.08 -20.99 -29.06
CA ASP A 133 -17.53 -20.92 -30.45
C ASP A 133 -16.59 -21.76 -31.34
N ASN A 134 -17.17 -22.56 -32.23
CA ASN A 134 -16.44 -23.52 -33.08
C ASN A 134 -17.18 -23.79 -34.40
N GLU A 135 -16.66 -24.70 -35.22
CA GLU A 135 -17.24 -25.04 -36.53
C GLU A 135 -18.69 -25.56 -36.46
N ASP A 136 -19.08 -26.20 -35.35
CA ASP A 136 -20.43 -26.73 -35.16
C ASP A 136 -21.40 -25.65 -34.63
N ARG A 137 -20.94 -24.79 -33.72
CA ARG A 137 -21.79 -23.80 -33.03
C ARG A 137 -21.96 -22.51 -33.81
N GLN A 138 -20.89 -22.04 -34.45
CA GLN A 138 -20.87 -20.86 -35.34
C GLN A 138 -21.64 -19.66 -34.79
N PHE A 139 -21.50 -19.33 -33.51
CA PHE A 139 -22.19 -18.21 -32.89
C PHE A 139 -21.76 -16.88 -33.51
N LYS A 140 -20.51 -16.77 -33.98
CA LYS A 140 -19.93 -15.59 -34.65
C LYS A 140 -20.18 -14.30 -33.88
N LEU A 141 -19.87 -14.35 -32.58
CA LEU A 141 -20.17 -13.26 -31.66
C LEU A 141 -19.06 -12.21 -31.63
N LYS A 142 -19.50 -10.96 -31.54
CA LYS A 142 -18.65 -9.79 -31.32
C LYS A 142 -19.15 -9.04 -30.10
N VAL A 143 -18.25 -8.35 -29.41
CA VAL A 143 -18.59 -7.40 -28.37
C VAL A 143 -18.12 -6.00 -28.77
N ASN A 144 -19.03 -5.06 -28.66
CA ASN A 144 -18.82 -3.65 -28.85
C ASN A 144 -18.87 -2.95 -27.51
N PHE A 145 -17.90 -2.08 -27.24
CA PHE A 145 -17.83 -1.31 -26.01
C PHE A 145 -17.03 -0.02 -26.23
N THR A 146 -17.07 0.87 -25.24
CA THR A 146 -16.26 2.10 -25.25
C THR A 146 -15.36 2.18 -24.04
N LEU A 147 -14.14 2.67 -24.28
CA LEU A 147 -13.20 3.08 -23.24
C LEU A 147 -13.02 4.59 -23.29
N THR A 148 -12.75 5.21 -22.15
CA THR A 148 -12.45 6.65 -22.09
C THR A 148 -10.95 6.83 -21.90
N HIS A 149 -10.30 7.55 -22.80
CA HIS A 149 -8.89 7.89 -22.64
C HIS A 149 -8.75 8.79 -21.39
N PRO A 150 -7.97 8.39 -20.37
CA PRO A 150 -7.98 9.05 -19.06
C PRO A 150 -7.50 10.51 -19.10
N TYR A 151 -6.57 10.83 -19.99
CA TYR A 151 -5.96 12.17 -20.06
C TYR A 151 -6.59 13.13 -21.07
N SER A 152 -7.16 12.62 -22.16
CA SER A 152 -7.82 13.45 -23.19
C SER A 152 -9.34 13.48 -23.08
N GLY A 153 -9.95 12.50 -22.38
CA GLY A 153 -11.39 12.32 -22.29
C GLY A 153 -12.02 11.79 -23.58
N LYS A 154 -11.21 11.45 -24.59
CA LYS A 154 -11.69 10.90 -25.86
C LYS A 154 -12.34 9.54 -25.63
N VAL A 155 -13.56 9.37 -26.14
CA VAL A 155 -14.24 8.08 -26.19
C VAL A 155 -13.64 7.24 -27.32
N ILE A 156 -13.20 6.04 -26.98
CA ILE A 156 -12.56 5.08 -27.87
C ILE A 156 -13.54 3.92 -28.08
N PRO A 157 -14.18 3.81 -29.24
CA PRO A 157 -14.97 2.63 -29.58
C PRO A 157 -14.03 1.44 -29.83
N VAL A 158 -14.42 0.28 -29.32
CA VAL A 158 -13.68 -0.97 -29.46
C VAL A 158 -14.67 -2.07 -29.86
N GLU A 159 -14.33 -2.81 -30.92
CA GLU A 159 -15.00 -4.03 -31.33
C GLU A 159 -13.99 -5.17 -31.30
N LEU A 160 -14.32 -6.25 -30.61
CA LEU A 160 -13.49 -7.46 -30.54
C LEU A 160 -14.37 -8.72 -30.66
N PRO A 161 -13.80 -9.85 -31.13
CA PRO A 161 -14.46 -11.14 -31.00
C PRO A 161 -14.80 -11.43 -29.53
N LEU A 162 -15.98 -11.99 -29.29
CA LEU A 162 -16.32 -12.48 -27.95
C LEU A 162 -15.63 -13.82 -27.72
N ASN A 163 -14.79 -13.91 -26.68
CA ASN A 163 -14.09 -15.16 -26.36
C ASN A 163 -15.05 -16.16 -25.70
N ARG A 164 -15.82 -15.69 -24.71
CA ARG A 164 -16.87 -16.48 -24.03
C ARG A 164 -17.84 -15.60 -23.27
N ILE A 165 -18.87 -16.22 -22.71
CA ILE A 165 -19.78 -15.59 -21.75
C ILE A 165 -19.42 -16.08 -20.34
N SER A 166 -19.23 -15.15 -19.41
CA SER A 166 -19.11 -15.46 -17.98
C SER A 166 -20.50 -15.40 -17.33
N VAL A 167 -20.88 -16.47 -16.64
CA VAL A 167 -22.16 -16.60 -15.95
C VAL A 167 -21.92 -16.43 -14.45
N VAL A 168 -22.19 -15.23 -13.94
CA VAL A 168 -22.06 -14.93 -12.51
C VAL A 168 -23.40 -15.15 -11.84
N ARG A 169 -23.56 -16.31 -11.20
CA ARG A 169 -24.78 -16.61 -10.46
C ARG A 169 -24.83 -15.77 -9.18
N SER A 170 -25.93 -15.07 -8.98
CA SER A 170 -26.24 -14.51 -7.67
C SER A 170 -26.89 -15.58 -6.82
N ARG A 171 -26.64 -15.55 -5.51
CA ARG A 171 -27.42 -16.35 -4.55
C ARG A 171 -28.67 -15.62 -4.03
N THR A 172 -28.84 -14.35 -4.42
CA THR A 172 -30.01 -13.52 -4.07
C THR A 172 -30.89 -13.19 -5.27
N SER A 173 -30.53 -13.67 -6.47
CA SER A 173 -31.32 -13.52 -7.68
C SER A 173 -31.26 -14.81 -8.45
N GLU A 174 -32.42 -15.29 -8.88
CA GLU A 174 -32.54 -16.48 -9.74
C GLU A 174 -31.99 -16.22 -11.15
N VAL A 175 -31.88 -14.94 -11.55
CA VAL A 175 -31.32 -14.55 -12.84
C VAL A 175 -29.81 -14.39 -12.71
N PRO A 176 -29.01 -15.20 -13.43
CA PRO A 176 -27.57 -15.02 -13.45
C PRO A 176 -27.17 -13.74 -14.18
N LEU A 177 -26.07 -13.14 -13.75
CA LEU A 177 -25.46 -12.01 -14.44
C LEU A 177 -24.52 -12.52 -15.54
N TYR A 178 -24.88 -12.25 -16.79
CA TYR A 178 -24.04 -12.55 -17.94
C TYR A 178 -23.05 -11.41 -18.22
N ARG A 179 -21.76 -11.74 -18.32
CA ARG A 179 -20.72 -10.78 -18.68
C ARG A 179 -19.97 -11.25 -19.93
N PRO A 180 -19.77 -10.38 -20.93
CA PRO A 180 -18.92 -10.72 -22.05
C PRO A 180 -17.46 -10.78 -21.62
N VAL A 181 -16.74 -11.79 -22.12
CA VAL A 181 -15.31 -11.98 -21.90
C VAL A 181 -14.60 -11.85 -23.23
N ILE A 182 -13.57 -11.00 -23.27
CA ILE A 182 -12.66 -10.85 -24.41
C ILE A 182 -11.32 -11.48 -24.07
N ASN A 183 -10.54 -11.85 -25.09
CA ASN A 183 -9.14 -12.18 -24.93
C ASN A 183 -8.29 -11.01 -25.47
N ILE A 184 -7.40 -10.46 -24.64
CA ILE A 184 -6.57 -9.30 -25.00
C ILE A 184 -5.16 -9.45 -24.41
N PRO A 185 -4.08 -9.13 -25.16
CA PRO A 185 -2.74 -9.04 -24.60
C PRO A 185 -2.67 -7.91 -23.57
N MET A 186 -2.31 -8.28 -22.35
CA MET A 186 -2.15 -7.38 -21.22
C MET A 186 -0.71 -7.46 -20.73
N THR A 187 -0.08 -6.30 -20.53
CA THR A 187 1.29 -6.24 -20.02
C THR A 187 1.31 -5.68 -18.60
N ILE A 188 1.99 -6.37 -17.69
CA ILE A 188 2.26 -5.94 -16.32
C ILE A 188 3.72 -6.26 -16.02
N ALA A 189 4.48 -5.26 -15.55
CA ALA A 189 5.88 -5.46 -15.16
C ALA A 189 6.74 -6.18 -16.23
N GLY A 190 6.57 -5.78 -17.50
CA GLY A 190 7.27 -6.37 -18.65
C GLY A 190 6.71 -7.71 -19.14
N THR A 191 5.86 -8.39 -18.37
CA THR A 191 5.26 -9.68 -18.75
C THR A 191 3.96 -9.45 -19.50
N THR A 192 3.86 -10.00 -20.71
CA THR A 192 2.66 -9.88 -21.56
C THR A 192 1.91 -11.21 -21.65
N VAL A 193 0.64 -11.21 -21.27
CA VAL A 193 -0.22 -12.41 -21.24
C VAL A 193 -1.49 -12.14 -22.03
N ASN A 194 -1.84 -13.04 -22.95
CA ASN A 194 -3.15 -13.06 -23.61
C ASN A 194 -4.21 -13.49 -22.60
N THR A 195 -4.91 -12.52 -22.05
CA THR A 195 -5.72 -12.72 -20.84
C THR A 195 -7.20 -12.69 -21.18
N ASP A 196 -7.95 -13.62 -20.60
CA ASP A 196 -9.40 -13.54 -20.53
C ASP A 196 -9.83 -12.42 -19.57
N VAL A 197 -10.49 -11.41 -20.12
CA VAL A 197 -10.93 -10.22 -19.39
C VAL A 197 -12.44 -10.07 -19.49
N SER A 198 -13.12 -10.13 -18.35
CA SER A 198 -14.55 -9.81 -18.25
C SER A 198 -14.78 -8.31 -18.29
N LEU A 199 -15.64 -7.85 -19.21
CA LEU A 199 -16.03 -6.45 -19.32
C LEU A 199 -17.20 -6.16 -18.35
N THR A 200 -17.06 -5.13 -17.52
CA THR A 200 -18.08 -4.74 -16.55
C THR A 200 -17.96 -3.26 -16.19
N ASP A 201 -19.03 -2.63 -15.72
CA ASP A 201 -18.90 -1.30 -15.13
C ASP A 201 -18.19 -1.39 -13.76
N ARG A 202 -16.96 -0.88 -13.70
CA ARG A 202 -16.19 -0.73 -12.46
C ARG A 202 -16.08 0.72 -11.93
N SER A 203 -16.97 1.63 -12.32
CA SER A 203 -16.97 3.04 -11.89
C SER A 203 -16.97 3.24 -10.38
N ASN A 204 -17.59 2.32 -9.63
CA ASN A 204 -17.68 2.34 -8.17
C ASN A 204 -16.53 1.60 -7.44
N PHE A 205 -15.51 1.14 -8.17
CA PHE A 205 -14.39 0.38 -7.60
C PHE A 205 -13.15 1.25 -7.47
N SER A 206 -12.23 0.85 -6.59
CA SER A 206 -10.98 1.56 -6.34
C SER A 206 -9.98 1.50 -7.49
N ALA A 207 -10.14 0.54 -8.41
CA ALA A 207 -9.27 0.35 -9.57
C ALA A 207 -10.09 -0.05 -10.81
N PRO A 208 -9.79 0.53 -11.98
CA PRO A 208 -10.49 0.25 -13.23
C PRO A 208 -10.22 -1.16 -13.75
N ILE A 209 -9.14 -1.81 -13.33
CA ILE A 209 -8.79 -3.18 -13.72
C ILE A 209 -8.53 -4.01 -12.45
N LEU A 210 -9.13 -5.20 -12.38
CA LEU A 210 -8.81 -6.23 -11.40
C LEU A 210 -8.11 -7.38 -12.12
N ILE A 211 -6.93 -7.76 -11.65
CA ILE A 211 -6.11 -8.82 -12.22
C ILE A 211 -6.32 -10.08 -11.36
N GLY A 212 -6.87 -11.12 -11.96
CA GLY A 212 -7.15 -12.39 -11.30
C GLY A 212 -6.39 -13.56 -11.93
N LYS A 213 -6.81 -14.78 -11.61
CA LYS A 213 -6.17 -16.03 -12.02
C LYS A 213 -5.95 -16.18 -13.53
N THR A 214 -6.83 -15.62 -14.37
CA THR A 214 -6.64 -15.65 -15.84
C THR A 214 -5.38 -14.95 -16.33
N PHE A 215 -4.81 -14.01 -15.57
CA PHE A 215 -3.48 -13.46 -15.81
C PHE A 215 -2.43 -14.12 -14.90
N LEU A 216 -2.73 -14.23 -13.60
CA LEU A 216 -1.73 -14.59 -12.59
C LEU A 216 -1.21 -16.02 -12.75
N LYS A 217 -2.09 -16.95 -13.15
CA LYS A 217 -1.75 -18.35 -13.25
C LYS A 217 -0.57 -18.54 -14.20
N ASP A 218 0.46 -19.25 -13.75
CA ASP A 218 1.71 -19.54 -14.45
C ASP A 218 2.60 -18.31 -14.75
N ASN A 219 2.19 -17.09 -14.41
CA ASN A 219 2.90 -15.87 -14.82
C ASN A 219 3.44 -15.02 -13.66
N ALA A 220 2.82 -15.06 -12.48
CA ALA A 220 3.17 -14.13 -11.41
C ALA A 220 2.96 -14.67 -9.99
N TRP A 221 3.85 -14.24 -9.12
CA TRP A 221 3.67 -14.22 -7.67
C TRP A 221 3.12 -12.87 -7.21
N VAL A 222 2.52 -12.81 -6.02
CA VAL A 222 1.97 -11.56 -5.49
C VAL A 222 2.42 -11.31 -4.05
N MET A 223 3.13 -10.21 -3.83
CA MET A 223 3.56 -9.71 -2.51
C MET A 223 2.67 -8.55 -2.08
N ALA A 224 1.54 -8.86 -1.42
CA ALA A 224 0.49 -7.88 -1.13
C ALA A 224 0.91 -6.77 -0.14
N GLY A 225 2.01 -6.97 0.60
CA GLY A 225 2.63 -5.96 1.46
C GLY A 225 3.12 -4.72 0.70
N TYR A 226 3.30 -4.81 -0.61
CA TYR A 226 3.75 -3.73 -1.47
C TYR A 226 2.66 -3.22 -2.41
N ASP A 227 2.60 -1.91 -2.62
CA ASP A 227 1.90 -1.29 -3.76
C ASP A 227 2.95 -0.76 -4.76
N TYR A 228 2.82 -1.09 -6.05
CA TYR A 228 3.76 -0.75 -7.12
C TYR A 228 5.20 -1.20 -6.83
N LEU A 229 5.35 -2.50 -6.50
CA LEU A 229 6.66 -3.08 -6.17
C LEU A 229 7.63 -2.88 -7.34
N GLN A 230 7.16 -3.11 -8.56
CA GLN A 230 7.98 -3.08 -9.77
C GLN A 230 8.47 -1.67 -10.12
N GLU A 231 7.79 -0.62 -9.64
CA GLU A 231 8.20 0.78 -9.82
C GLU A 231 9.28 1.23 -8.81
N GLN A 232 9.58 0.42 -7.79
CA GLN A 232 10.47 0.84 -6.71
C GLN A 232 11.88 1.15 -7.19
N LYS A 233 12.46 0.36 -8.10
CA LYS A 233 13.84 0.56 -8.59
C LYS A 233 13.97 1.91 -9.30
N GLU A 234 12.97 2.27 -10.09
CA GLU A 234 12.97 3.47 -10.93
C GLU A 234 12.35 4.70 -10.26
N ALA A 235 11.91 4.55 -9.00
CA ALA A 235 11.30 5.61 -8.21
C ALA A 235 12.24 6.82 -8.09
N LEU A 236 11.70 8.00 -8.36
CA LEU A 236 12.43 9.25 -8.22
C LEU A 236 12.56 9.61 -6.74
N VAL A 237 13.77 9.94 -6.32
CA VAL A 237 14.03 10.41 -4.96
C VAL A 237 13.66 11.88 -4.88
N ILE A 238 12.77 12.23 -3.95
CA ILE A 238 12.30 13.61 -3.74
C ILE A 238 12.45 14.03 -2.28
N GLY A 239 12.75 15.30 -2.02
CA GLY A 239 12.87 15.92 -0.71
C GLY A 239 11.79 16.97 -0.44
N ARG A 240 11.80 17.51 0.80
CA ARG A 240 10.83 18.51 1.27
C ARG A 240 10.75 19.79 0.43
N HIS A 241 11.87 20.17 -0.20
CA HIS A 241 12.02 21.42 -0.93
C HIS A 241 11.85 21.28 -2.44
N ASP A 242 11.51 20.07 -2.91
CA ASP A 242 11.26 19.86 -4.33
C ASP A 242 10.02 20.58 -4.80
N SER A 243 10.14 21.17 -5.99
CA SER A 243 9.07 21.85 -6.67
C SER A 243 8.72 21.12 -7.97
N PHE A 244 7.44 21.19 -8.32
CA PHE A 244 6.90 20.49 -9.49
C PHE A 244 6.25 21.49 -10.43
N HIS A 245 6.37 21.24 -11.72
CA HIS A 245 5.79 22.12 -12.73
C HIS A 245 4.49 21.52 -13.27
N ILE A 246 3.43 22.32 -13.27
CA ILE A 246 2.17 21.97 -13.93
C ILE A 246 1.87 23.08 -14.91
N ASP A 247 1.99 22.77 -16.20
CA ASP A 247 1.63 23.68 -17.29
C ASP A 247 2.33 25.07 -17.17
N GLY A 248 3.62 25.05 -16.80
CA GLY A 248 4.49 26.23 -16.66
C GLY A 248 4.31 27.05 -15.38
N LEU A 249 3.57 26.52 -14.40
CA LEU A 249 3.49 27.03 -13.03
C LEU A 249 4.29 26.12 -12.09
N GLN A 250 5.04 26.70 -11.14
CA GLN A 250 5.86 25.98 -10.17
C GLN A 250 5.09 25.77 -8.86
N PHE A 251 5.08 24.56 -8.32
CA PHE A 251 4.31 24.23 -7.12
C PHE A 251 5.22 23.73 -6.01
N ASP A 252 5.23 24.47 -4.90
CA ASP A 252 5.72 23.96 -3.63
C ASP A 252 4.88 22.77 -3.18
N THR A 253 5.57 21.70 -2.80
CA THR A 253 4.94 20.41 -2.57
C THR A 253 5.09 19.95 -1.12
N SER A 254 4.02 19.39 -0.58
CA SER A 254 4.03 18.65 0.68
C SER A 254 3.66 17.18 0.48
N PHE A 255 3.99 16.35 1.46
CA PHE A 255 3.69 14.93 1.44
C PHE A 255 2.65 14.58 2.50
N SER A 256 1.79 13.61 2.20
CA SER A 256 0.93 12.97 3.19
C SER A 256 1.12 11.47 3.12
N PHE A 257 1.63 10.90 4.21
CA PHE A 257 1.87 9.46 4.30
C PHE A 257 0.70 8.66 4.88
N THR A 258 -0.42 9.30 5.16
CA THR A 258 -1.64 8.66 5.66
C THR A 258 -2.79 8.78 4.65
N ASN A 259 -2.83 9.87 3.86
CA ASN A 259 -3.90 10.08 2.89
C ASN A 259 -3.57 9.41 1.55
N LYS A 260 -4.49 8.58 1.05
CA LYS A 260 -4.36 7.90 -0.25
C LYS A 260 -4.28 8.89 -1.43
N HIS A 261 -5.08 9.96 -1.39
CA HIS A 261 -5.27 10.85 -2.53
C HIS A 261 -4.42 12.13 -2.43
N SER A 262 -3.82 12.50 -3.56
CA SER A 262 -3.14 13.78 -3.75
C SER A 262 -4.14 14.91 -3.97
N ILE A 263 -3.72 16.13 -3.66
CA ILE A 263 -4.55 17.34 -3.69
C ILE A 263 -3.82 18.43 -4.46
N LEU A 264 -4.53 19.08 -5.40
CA LEU A 264 -4.07 20.30 -6.04
C LEU A 264 -4.94 21.48 -5.62
N HIS A 265 -4.30 22.62 -5.36
CA HIS A 265 -4.96 23.90 -5.15
C HIS A 265 -5.80 24.26 -6.37
N ALA A 266 -7.09 24.50 -6.15
CA ALA A 266 -8.00 24.93 -7.19
C ALA A 266 -9.15 25.77 -6.63
N THR A 267 -9.51 26.82 -7.36
CA THR A 267 -10.68 27.66 -7.15
C THR A 267 -11.57 27.64 -8.41
N ASN A 268 -12.78 28.18 -8.34
CA ASN A 268 -13.73 28.21 -9.46
C ASN A 268 -13.96 26.82 -10.10
N ILE A 269 -14.00 25.78 -9.26
CA ILE A 269 -14.10 24.39 -9.70
C ILE A 269 -15.53 24.15 -10.22
N LYS A 270 -15.66 23.79 -11.50
CA LYS A 270 -16.93 23.49 -12.14
C LYS A 270 -16.80 22.29 -13.07
N GLN A 271 -17.72 21.33 -12.93
CA GLN A 271 -17.86 20.26 -13.91
C GLN A 271 -18.64 20.77 -15.13
N GLU A 272 -18.10 20.55 -16.33
CA GLU A 272 -18.67 20.93 -17.62
C GLU A 272 -18.69 19.68 -18.51
N GLY A 273 -19.80 18.94 -18.47
CA GLY A 273 -19.91 17.65 -19.15
C GLY A 273 -18.96 16.61 -18.55
N ASN A 274 -18.03 16.11 -19.38
CA ASN A 274 -16.98 15.16 -19.00
C ASN A 274 -15.65 15.82 -18.62
N LYS A 275 -15.62 17.15 -18.48
CA LYS A 275 -14.43 17.92 -18.06
C LYS A 275 -14.70 18.66 -16.76
N VAL A 276 -13.61 19.07 -16.11
CA VAL A 276 -13.60 19.92 -14.93
C VAL A 276 -12.78 21.15 -15.23
N ALA A 277 -13.44 22.31 -15.24
CA ALA A 277 -12.80 23.61 -15.33
C ALA A 277 -12.45 24.12 -13.93
N PHE A 278 -11.24 24.67 -13.75
CA PHE A 278 -10.80 25.24 -12.49
C PHE A 278 -9.67 26.25 -12.71
N THR A 279 -9.41 27.09 -11.70
CA THR A 279 -8.25 27.98 -11.66
C THR A 279 -7.28 27.48 -10.60
N THR A 280 -6.01 27.32 -10.96
CA THR A 280 -4.93 27.05 -10.02
C THR A 280 -3.94 28.22 -9.98
N ARG A 281 -3.02 28.22 -9.02
CA ARG A 281 -1.96 29.22 -8.89
C ARG A 281 -0.71 28.60 -8.27
N ASP A 282 0.45 29.12 -8.64
CA ASP A 282 1.73 28.81 -7.98
C ASP A 282 1.91 29.57 -6.65
N ALA A 283 3.05 29.36 -6.01
CA ALA A 283 3.44 29.99 -4.75
C ALA A 283 3.58 31.52 -4.90
N GLU A 284 3.96 32.00 -6.08
CA GLU A 284 4.10 33.42 -6.44
C GLU A 284 2.75 34.07 -6.79
N GLY A 285 1.67 33.30 -6.86
CA GLY A 285 0.31 33.78 -7.11
C GLY A 285 -0.04 33.95 -8.60
N LYS A 286 0.83 33.55 -9.52
CA LYS A 286 0.51 33.49 -10.95
C LYS A 286 -0.53 32.39 -11.17
N THR A 287 -1.63 32.78 -11.81
CA THR A 287 -2.80 31.91 -11.96
C THR A 287 -2.89 31.31 -13.35
N LYS A 288 -3.51 30.13 -13.43
CA LYS A 288 -3.84 29.49 -14.70
C LYS A 288 -5.20 28.82 -14.63
N ARG A 289 -6.02 29.06 -15.65
CA ARG A 289 -7.28 28.34 -15.85
C ARG A 289 -7.01 27.05 -16.61
N MET A 290 -7.50 25.93 -16.10
CA MET A 290 -7.36 24.61 -16.69
C MET A 290 -8.74 24.00 -16.95
N SER A 291 -8.82 23.10 -17.93
CA SER A 291 -10.01 22.28 -18.20
C SER A 291 -9.55 20.87 -18.56
N LEU A 292 -9.69 19.94 -17.63
CA LEU A 292 -9.17 18.57 -17.72
C LEU A 292 -10.31 17.55 -17.65
N PRO A 293 -10.19 16.36 -18.27
CA PRO A 293 -11.22 15.33 -18.18
C PRO A 293 -11.49 14.91 -16.73
N LEU A 294 -12.76 14.69 -16.41
CA LEU A 294 -13.17 14.11 -15.13
C LEU A 294 -12.67 12.67 -15.05
N ALA A 295 -11.80 12.41 -14.07
CA ALA A 295 -11.26 11.08 -13.81
C ALA A 295 -12.08 10.31 -12.76
N GLY A 296 -12.82 11.01 -11.89
CA GLY A 296 -13.63 10.41 -10.84
C GLY A 296 -14.13 11.43 -9.82
N VAL A 297 -14.87 10.94 -8.82
CA VAL A 297 -15.37 11.74 -7.69
C VAL A 297 -15.04 11.01 -6.40
N ILE A 298 -14.46 11.72 -5.43
CA ILE A 298 -14.21 11.21 -4.08
C ILE A 298 -15.21 11.83 -3.12
N ASN A 299 -15.77 11.00 -2.24
CA ASN A 299 -16.69 11.43 -1.20
C ASN A 299 -15.99 11.43 0.16
N PHE A 300 -15.91 12.60 0.78
CA PHE A 300 -15.45 12.81 2.15
C PHE A 300 -16.67 13.11 3.03
N GLY A 301 -17.33 12.07 3.51
CA GLY A 301 -18.64 12.22 4.17
C GLY A 301 -19.66 12.80 3.19
N ASN A 302 -20.19 13.99 3.52
CA ASN A 302 -21.18 14.70 2.69
C ASN A 302 -20.57 15.63 1.64
N VAL A 303 -19.24 15.61 1.48
CA VAL A 303 -18.53 16.51 0.57
C VAL A 303 -17.92 15.73 -0.57
N GLU A 304 -18.39 16.00 -1.79
CA GLU A 304 -17.82 15.45 -3.02
C GLU A 304 -16.65 16.31 -3.51
N ARG A 305 -15.62 15.65 -4.06
CA ARG A 305 -14.43 16.26 -4.64
C ARG A 305 -14.14 15.65 -6.00
N LEU A 306 -14.07 16.51 -7.02
CA LEU A 306 -13.77 16.10 -8.39
C LEU A 306 -12.29 15.75 -8.53
N GLN A 307 -12.01 14.65 -9.23
CA GLN A 307 -10.66 14.20 -9.57
C GLN A 307 -10.33 14.42 -11.04
N VAL A 308 -9.08 14.79 -11.29
CA VAL A 308 -8.51 14.96 -12.63
C VAL A 308 -7.08 14.43 -12.67
N TYR A 309 -6.63 14.00 -13.85
CA TYR A 309 -5.20 13.77 -14.08
C TYR A 309 -4.53 15.07 -14.51
N VAL A 310 -3.52 15.50 -13.75
CA VAL A 310 -2.72 16.70 -14.05
C VAL A 310 -1.35 16.31 -14.62
N PRO A 311 -0.86 17.00 -15.66
CA PRO A 311 0.47 16.79 -16.21
C PRO A 311 1.52 17.44 -15.30
N VAL A 312 2.22 16.62 -14.53
CA VAL A 312 3.24 17.06 -13.57
C VAL A 312 4.62 16.75 -14.12
N GLN A 313 5.47 17.77 -14.21
CA GLN A 313 6.86 17.66 -14.57
C GLN A 313 7.75 17.87 -13.34
N PHE A 314 8.81 17.08 -13.22
CA PHE A 314 9.82 17.20 -12.17
C PHE A 314 11.20 17.30 -12.83
N HIS A 315 11.85 18.46 -12.73
CA HIS A 315 13.03 18.79 -13.54
C HIS A 315 12.82 18.44 -15.03
N ASP A 316 13.78 17.76 -15.65
CA ASP A 316 13.76 17.33 -17.05
C ASP A 316 13.16 15.93 -17.24
N GLU A 317 12.57 15.32 -16.20
CA GLU A 317 11.91 14.02 -16.32
C GLU A 317 10.66 14.08 -17.20
N PRO A 318 10.33 12.98 -17.89
CA PRO A 318 9.09 12.89 -18.66
C PRO A 318 7.86 13.26 -17.82
N VAL A 319 6.94 14.02 -18.43
CA VAL A 319 5.69 14.44 -17.79
C VAL A 319 4.91 13.23 -17.30
N ARG A 320 4.54 13.26 -16.01
CA ARG A 320 3.74 12.21 -15.36
C ARG A 320 2.31 12.70 -15.17
N GLN A 321 1.36 11.82 -15.42
CA GLN A 321 -0.04 12.10 -15.18
C GLN A 321 -0.39 11.68 -13.74
N MET A 322 -0.59 12.67 -12.89
CA MET A 322 -0.89 12.46 -11.47
C MET A 322 -2.37 12.66 -11.21
N LEU A 323 -3.02 11.67 -10.59
CA LEU A 323 -4.40 11.80 -10.17
C LEU A 323 -4.46 12.69 -8.92
N VAL A 324 -5.20 13.78 -8.98
CA VAL A 324 -5.41 14.71 -7.87
C VAL A 324 -6.90 14.97 -7.71
N TYR A 325 -7.34 15.27 -6.49
CA TYR A 325 -8.61 15.97 -6.32
C TYR A 325 -8.39 17.47 -6.14
N LEU A 326 -9.38 18.22 -6.59
CA LEU A 326 -9.34 19.67 -6.59
C LEU A 326 -9.95 20.22 -5.30
N LYS A 327 -9.23 21.11 -4.63
CA LYS A 327 -9.70 21.78 -3.40
C LYS A 327 -9.06 23.14 -3.26
N ASP A 328 -9.80 24.12 -2.73
CA ASP A 328 -9.19 25.36 -2.28
C ASP A 328 -8.19 25.07 -1.14
N ARG A 329 -6.99 25.58 -1.35
CA ARG A 329 -5.82 25.47 -0.46
C ARG A 329 -5.14 26.83 -0.28
N SER A 330 -5.88 27.91 -0.48
CA SER A 330 -5.36 29.28 -0.35
C SER A 330 -4.84 29.57 1.06
N ASP A 331 -5.32 28.83 2.06
CA ASP A 331 -4.90 28.85 3.47
C ASP A 331 -3.61 28.05 3.73
N ARG A 332 -3.03 27.40 2.72
CA ARG A 332 -1.86 26.53 2.87
C ARG A 332 -0.65 27.13 2.16
N THR A 333 0.52 26.87 2.75
CA THR A 333 1.80 27.24 2.18
C THR A 333 2.14 26.45 0.91
N THR A 334 1.68 25.20 0.80
CA THR A 334 1.91 24.33 -0.37
C THR A 334 0.63 24.13 -1.19
N GLN A 335 0.71 24.40 -2.49
CA GLN A 335 -0.43 24.28 -3.40
C GLN A 335 -0.61 22.86 -3.94
N LEU A 336 0.43 22.03 -3.91
CA LEU A 336 0.36 20.59 -4.21
C LEU A 336 0.65 19.77 -2.94
N ARG A 337 -0.17 18.75 -2.69
CA ARG A 337 0.12 17.73 -1.67
C ARG A 337 0.05 16.34 -2.28
N LEU A 338 1.14 15.59 -2.26
CA LEU A 338 1.19 14.21 -2.75
C LEU A 338 0.69 13.25 -1.67
N GLY A 339 -0.27 12.40 -2.03
CA GLY A 339 -0.74 11.28 -1.21
C GLY A 339 -0.16 9.94 -1.68
N LEU A 340 -0.45 8.89 -0.92
CA LEU A 340 0.14 7.56 -1.12
C LEU A 340 0.00 7.03 -2.55
N ASN A 341 -1.12 7.24 -3.24
CA ASN A 341 -1.29 6.70 -4.61
C ASN A 341 -0.24 7.23 -5.60
N ASN A 342 0.15 8.51 -5.52
CA ASN A 342 1.20 9.06 -6.39
C ASN A 342 2.59 8.79 -5.81
N LEU A 343 2.74 8.83 -4.48
CA LEU A 343 4.02 8.51 -3.82
C LEU A 343 4.45 7.08 -4.12
N ASN A 344 3.58 6.09 -3.89
CA ASN A 344 3.85 4.68 -4.13
C ASN A 344 4.15 4.40 -5.60
N ARG A 345 3.53 5.13 -6.53
CA ARG A 345 3.71 4.89 -7.96
C ARG A 345 5.01 5.49 -8.50
N TYR A 346 5.46 6.63 -8.00
CA TYR A 346 6.51 7.41 -8.67
C TYR A 346 7.73 7.73 -7.81
N PHE A 347 7.62 7.72 -6.48
CA PHE A 347 8.57 8.42 -5.63
C PHE A 347 9.13 7.60 -4.46
N MET A 348 10.31 8.00 -4.01
CA MET A 348 10.92 7.67 -2.72
C MET A 348 11.17 9.00 -2.01
N VAL A 349 10.74 9.16 -0.76
CA VAL A 349 10.86 10.47 -0.09
C VAL A 349 12.08 10.52 0.81
N SER A 350 12.97 11.48 0.62
CA SER A 350 14.14 11.72 1.46
C SER A 350 13.86 12.77 2.53
N THR A 351 14.24 12.50 3.77
CA THR A 351 14.26 13.52 4.83
C THR A 351 15.47 14.46 4.74
N ASN A 352 16.49 14.07 3.97
CA ASN A 352 17.70 14.85 3.74
C ASN A 352 17.46 15.92 2.67
N ASP A 353 17.66 17.18 3.05
CA ASP A 353 17.35 18.36 2.22
C ASP A 353 18.25 18.45 0.97
N LYS A 354 19.41 17.78 0.96
CA LYS A 354 20.32 17.75 -0.20
C LYS A 354 19.66 17.20 -1.47
N TYR A 355 18.76 16.23 -1.33
CA TYR A 355 18.03 15.66 -2.47
C TYR A 355 16.91 16.58 -2.97
N GLY A 356 16.35 17.43 -2.10
CA GLY A 356 15.31 18.39 -2.45
C GLY A 356 15.84 19.74 -2.97
N MET A 357 17.16 19.90 -3.07
CA MET A 357 17.84 21.12 -3.50
C MET A 357 18.81 20.88 -4.67
N SER A 358 18.86 19.66 -5.20
CA SER A 358 19.75 19.31 -6.30
C SER A 358 19.05 19.45 -7.64
N ASP A 359 19.72 20.02 -8.63
CA ASP A 359 19.26 19.97 -10.03
C ASP A 359 19.37 18.56 -10.63
N LYS A 360 19.96 17.60 -9.90
CA LYS A 360 20.14 16.22 -10.34
C LYS A 360 19.02 15.33 -9.83
N VAL A 361 18.28 14.77 -10.77
CA VAL A 361 17.31 13.71 -10.51
C VAL A 361 18.06 12.43 -10.13
N VAL A 362 17.65 11.80 -9.02
CA VAL A 362 18.21 10.54 -8.53
C VAL A 362 17.11 9.48 -8.51
N ARG A 363 17.41 8.26 -8.97
CA ARG A 363 16.53 7.09 -8.83
C ARG A 363 16.93 6.27 -7.63
N TYR A 364 15.98 5.57 -7.02
CA TYR A 364 16.23 4.68 -5.88
C TYR A 364 17.29 3.60 -6.19
N SER A 365 17.30 3.06 -7.41
CA SER A 365 18.32 2.10 -7.88
C SER A 365 19.75 2.65 -7.89
N GLN A 366 19.92 3.97 -7.87
CA GLN A 366 21.22 4.65 -7.92
C GLN A 366 21.76 5.03 -6.53
N LEU A 367 20.97 4.87 -5.46
CA LEU A 367 21.39 5.21 -4.11
C LEU A 367 22.40 4.21 -3.57
N ASP A 368 23.46 4.71 -2.93
CA ASP A 368 24.31 3.84 -2.10
C ASP A 368 23.54 3.48 -0.82
N LYS A 369 23.15 2.21 -0.75
CA LYS A 369 22.33 1.70 0.35
C LYS A 369 23.14 1.41 1.61
N ARG A 370 24.48 1.36 1.54
CA ARG A 370 25.32 0.95 2.68
C ARG A 370 25.21 1.89 3.88
N ASP A 371 25.05 3.19 3.62
CA ASP A 371 24.96 4.21 4.68
C ASP A 371 23.61 4.98 4.66
N SER A 372 22.58 4.37 4.07
CA SER A 372 21.23 4.94 3.92
C SER A 372 20.22 4.14 4.75
N LEU A 373 19.36 4.81 5.51
CA LEU A 373 18.25 4.16 6.20
C LEU A 373 17.00 4.21 5.34
N VAL A 374 16.44 3.06 4.97
CA VAL A 374 15.14 2.98 4.30
C VAL A 374 14.11 2.52 5.33
N ILE A 375 13.08 3.31 5.53
CA ILE A 375 11.95 3.00 6.42
C ILE A 375 10.64 3.14 5.66
N SER A 376 9.57 2.57 6.17
CA SER A 376 8.21 2.96 5.80
C SER A 376 7.75 4.21 6.55
N PRO A 377 6.63 4.84 6.14
CA PRO A 377 6.13 6.02 6.84
C PRO A 377 5.83 5.85 8.33
N GLN A 378 5.50 4.62 8.71
CA GLN A 378 5.25 4.20 10.07
C GLN A 378 6.00 2.88 10.27
N GLU A 379 6.65 2.77 11.42
CA GLU A 379 7.38 1.62 11.90
C GLU A 379 6.88 1.30 13.32
N THR A 380 7.09 0.06 13.75
CA THR A 380 6.90 -0.34 15.14
C THR A 380 8.23 -0.91 15.65
N LEU A 381 8.85 -0.24 16.62
CA LEU A 381 10.15 -0.63 17.15
C LEU A 381 10.02 -1.14 18.58
N ASN A 382 10.64 -2.29 18.85
CA ASN A 382 10.74 -2.77 20.22
C ASN A 382 11.94 -2.09 20.91
N ILE A 383 11.61 -1.17 21.81
CA ILE A 383 12.57 -0.43 22.64
C ILE A 383 12.50 -1.05 24.04
N GLU A 384 13.51 -1.85 24.37
CA GLU A 384 13.67 -2.42 25.72
C GLU A 384 12.44 -3.23 26.20
N GLY A 385 11.80 -3.98 25.30
CA GLY A 385 10.61 -4.78 25.59
C GLY A 385 9.28 -4.05 25.40
N VAL A 386 9.30 -2.77 25.02
CA VAL A 386 8.09 -1.97 24.74
C VAL A 386 8.00 -1.67 23.25
N ASN A 387 6.84 -1.92 22.64
CA ASN A 387 6.60 -1.59 21.23
C ASN A 387 6.22 -0.11 21.10
N ILE A 388 7.06 0.66 20.44
CA ILE A 388 6.89 2.10 20.26
C ILE A 388 6.68 2.41 18.76
N PRO A 389 5.63 3.17 18.40
CA PRO A 389 5.48 3.65 17.03
C PRO A 389 6.65 4.59 16.70
N ALA A 390 7.23 4.43 15.52
CA ALA A 390 8.30 5.28 15.02
C ALA A 390 7.94 5.84 13.63
N VAL A 391 8.22 7.12 13.42
CA VAL A 391 7.88 7.84 12.17
C VAL A 391 9.05 8.69 11.71
N ALA A 392 9.27 8.78 10.40
CA ALA A 392 10.25 9.73 9.85
C ALA A 392 9.84 11.18 10.14
N SER A 393 10.82 11.99 10.53
CA SER A 393 10.63 13.41 10.78
C SER A 393 11.47 14.28 9.85
N PHE A 394 10.81 15.28 9.26
CA PHE A 394 11.46 16.33 8.48
C PHE A 394 11.92 17.52 9.34
N THR A 395 11.55 17.54 10.62
CA THR A 395 11.76 18.70 11.50
C THR A 395 12.91 18.49 12.48
N VAL A 396 13.15 17.24 12.91
CA VAL A 396 14.22 16.92 13.87
C VAL A 396 15.47 16.39 13.15
N GLN A 397 16.64 16.88 13.58
CA GLN A 397 17.93 16.41 13.07
C GLN A 397 18.33 15.11 13.76
N THR A 398 18.48 15.15 15.08
CA THR A 398 18.67 13.97 15.93
C THR A 398 17.32 13.34 16.23
N SER A 399 17.24 12.00 16.22
CA SER A 399 16.01 11.29 16.57
C SER A 399 15.55 11.63 17.99
N VAL A 400 14.23 11.71 18.18
CA VAL A 400 13.61 12.13 19.44
C VAL A 400 12.59 11.09 19.89
N LEU A 401 12.79 10.51 21.07
CA LEU A 401 11.77 9.69 21.72
C LEU A 401 10.91 10.60 22.62
N LYS A 402 9.63 10.67 22.32
CA LYS A 402 8.66 11.38 23.14
C LYS A 402 8.20 10.49 24.30
N VAL A 403 8.32 11.02 25.52
CA VAL A 403 8.00 10.31 26.77
C VAL A 403 7.09 11.16 27.63
N ARG A 404 6.34 10.54 28.55
CA ARG A 404 5.47 11.28 29.47
C ARG A 404 6.24 12.16 30.44
N ASP A 405 7.34 11.63 30.96
CA ASP A 405 8.20 12.33 31.90
C ASP A 405 9.63 11.81 31.81
N PHE A 406 10.59 12.66 32.18
CA PHE A 406 11.96 12.25 32.43
C PHE A 406 12.63 13.15 33.48
N ALA A 407 13.55 12.57 34.24
CA ALA A 407 14.33 13.28 35.25
C ALA A 407 15.82 12.98 35.12
N ILE A 408 16.66 14.02 35.28
CA ILE A 408 18.12 13.88 35.32
C ILE A 408 18.58 13.89 36.78
N SER A 409 19.26 12.84 37.22
CA SER A 409 19.83 12.72 38.56
C SER A 409 21.37 12.75 38.53
N LYS A 410 21.99 13.12 39.65
CA LYS A 410 23.44 13.04 39.82
C LYS A 410 23.85 11.58 39.92
N GLY A 411 24.90 11.18 39.19
CA GLY A 411 25.56 9.89 39.41
C GLY A 411 26.23 9.85 40.78
N HIS A 412 26.47 8.64 41.31
CA HIS A 412 27.20 8.48 42.57
C HIS A 412 28.72 8.55 42.32
N GLY A 413 29.43 9.47 42.98
CA GLY A 413 30.88 9.62 42.84
C GLY A 413 31.31 10.08 41.43
N THR A 414 32.12 9.27 40.74
CA THR A 414 32.61 9.52 39.36
C THR A 414 31.66 9.03 38.27
N GLN A 415 30.50 8.46 38.62
CA GLN A 415 29.54 7.94 37.65
C GLN A 415 28.88 9.06 36.84
N ALA A 416 28.58 8.76 35.57
CA ALA A 416 27.81 9.65 34.71
C ALA A 416 26.45 10.00 35.35
N LYS A 417 25.94 11.20 35.06
CA LYS A 417 24.56 11.57 35.40
C LYS A 417 23.62 10.51 34.81
N GLN A 418 22.51 10.26 35.47
CA GLN A 418 21.51 9.30 34.99
C GLN A 418 20.25 10.03 34.53
N VAL A 419 19.57 9.45 33.56
CA VAL A 419 18.27 9.90 33.04
C VAL A 419 17.28 8.78 33.35
N THR A 420 16.24 9.10 34.11
CA THR A 420 15.08 8.23 34.32
C THR A 420 13.96 8.68 33.40
N TYR A 421 13.31 7.77 32.68
CA TYR A 421 12.14 8.05 31.84
C TYR A 421 11.15 6.88 31.89
N TYR A 422 9.95 7.11 31.36
CA TYR A 422 8.84 6.16 31.46
C TYR A 422 8.21 5.92 30.08
N LEU A 423 7.90 4.66 29.78
CA LEU A 423 7.15 4.24 28.60
C LEU A 423 5.98 3.35 29.02
N ASP A 424 4.85 3.46 28.36
CA ASP A 424 3.73 2.54 28.58
C ASP A 424 3.92 1.29 27.71
N ASN A 425 3.71 0.11 28.27
CA ASN A 425 3.63 -1.13 27.48
C ASN A 425 2.29 -1.24 26.73
N ASP A 426 2.12 -2.30 25.93
CA ASP A 426 0.91 -2.54 25.13
C ASP A 426 -0.37 -2.69 25.98
N LYS A 427 -0.25 -2.87 27.30
CA LYS A 427 -1.37 -2.92 28.26
C LYS A 427 -1.65 -1.57 28.93
N GLY A 428 -0.90 -0.52 28.58
CA GLY A 428 -0.96 0.79 29.22
C GLY A 428 -0.29 0.84 30.60
N GLU A 429 0.51 -0.17 30.95
CA GLU A 429 1.25 -0.18 32.22
C GLU A 429 2.58 0.54 32.05
N GLU A 430 2.82 1.52 32.91
CA GLU A 430 4.04 2.32 32.90
C GLU A 430 5.27 1.48 33.27
N GLN A 431 6.31 1.57 32.46
CA GLN A 431 7.61 0.93 32.63
C GLN A 431 8.68 1.99 32.85
N ARG A 432 9.50 1.81 33.90
CA ARG A 432 10.57 2.75 34.28
C ARG A 432 11.92 2.31 33.72
N PHE A 433 12.60 3.24 33.05
CA PHE A 433 13.93 3.03 32.48
C PHE A 433 14.95 4.00 33.07
N VAL A 434 16.19 3.54 33.24
CA VAL A 434 17.30 4.35 33.75
C VAL A 434 18.51 4.17 32.85
N LYS A 435 19.00 5.28 32.29
CA LYS A 435 20.14 5.29 31.35
C LYS A 435 21.20 6.30 31.76
N PRO A 436 22.49 6.05 31.47
CA PRO A 436 23.50 7.10 31.54
C PRO A 436 23.16 8.26 30.61
N LEU A 437 23.34 9.48 31.08
CA LEU A 437 23.27 10.68 30.25
C LEU A 437 24.49 10.72 29.34
N VAL A 438 24.27 10.66 28.02
CA VAL A 438 25.33 10.82 27.02
C VAL A 438 25.75 12.29 26.95
N LYS A 439 24.79 13.16 26.65
CA LYS A 439 24.96 14.63 26.63
C LYS A 439 23.59 15.31 26.67
N ASN A 440 23.59 16.63 26.87
CA ASN A 440 22.40 17.45 26.66
C ASN A 440 22.50 18.19 25.32
N ILE A 441 21.38 18.34 24.63
CA ILE A 441 21.23 19.26 23.50
C ILE A 441 20.19 20.32 23.85
N ARG A 442 20.31 21.50 23.23
CA ARG A 442 19.33 22.59 23.38
C ARG A 442 18.60 22.76 22.05
N VAL A 443 17.26 22.75 22.10
CA VAL A 443 16.39 22.94 20.93
C VAL A 443 15.36 24.01 21.29
N GLY A 444 15.51 25.21 20.75
CA GLY A 444 14.77 26.37 21.24
C GLY A 444 15.11 26.64 22.70
N GLU A 445 14.08 26.68 23.56
CA GLU A 445 14.23 26.87 25.01
C GLU A 445 14.35 25.54 25.77
N GLU A 446 14.09 24.41 25.13
CA GLU A 446 14.13 23.08 25.76
C GLU A 446 15.55 22.52 25.83
N VAL A 447 15.87 21.89 26.96
CA VAL A 447 17.06 21.05 27.12
C VAL A 447 16.65 19.59 27.07
N ARG A 448 17.15 18.87 26.07
CA ARG A 448 16.84 17.46 25.84
C ARG A 448 18.04 16.59 26.23
N PRO A 449 17.90 15.66 27.18
CA PRO A 449 18.95 14.69 27.46
C PRO A 449 19.01 13.65 26.34
N ILE A 450 20.22 13.24 25.98
CA ILE A 450 20.46 12.14 25.06
C ILE A 450 20.81 10.89 25.85
N VAL A 451 20.15 9.79 25.49
CA VAL A 451 20.37 8.44 26.04
C VAL A 451 20.58 7.45 24.91
N THR A 452 21.36 6.41 25.17
CA THR A 452 21.52 5.29 24.25
C THR A 452 20.42 4.27 24.48
N LEU A 453 19.57 4.04 23.47
CA LEU A 453 18.52 3.03 23.48
C LEU A 453 18.95 1.78 22.74
N ASN A 454 18.41 0.65 23.17
CA ASN A 454 18.59 -0.64 22.53
C ASN A 454 17.30 -1.01 21.79
N PHE A 455 17.42 -1.19 20.49
CA PHE A 455 16.35 -1.57 19.58
C PHE A 455 16.51 -3.05 19.27
N ALA A 456 15.50 -3.86 19.61
CA ALA A 456 15.47 -5.25 19.19
C ALA A 456 14.98 -5.32 17.74
N LEU A 457 15.83 -5.84 16.86
CA LEU A 457 15.55 -6.15 15.47
C LEU A 457 15.62 -7.67 15.28
N PRO A 458 15.06 -8.23 14.19
CA PRO A 458 15.10 -9.67 13.93
C PRO A 458 16.51 -10.29 13.98
N ASP A 459 17.52 -9.53 13.58
CA ASP A 459 18.93 -9.97 13.50
C ASP A 459 19.79 -9.55 14.70
N GLY A 460 19.19 -8.99 15.75
CA GLY A 460 19.90 -8.67 16.99
C GLY A 460 19.48 -7.35 17.62
N VAL A 461 20.39 -6.77 18.41
CA VAL A 461 20.13 -5.51 19.12
C VAL A 461 21.03 -4.42 18.55
N VAL A 462 20.42 -3.33 18.10
CA VAL A 462 21.14 -2.12 17.66
C VAL A 462 21.01 -1.06 18.75
N SER A 463 22.13 -0.41 19.08
CA SER A 463 22.14 0.71 20.03
C SER A 463 22.18 2.03 19.28
N TYR A 464 21.32 2.99 19.67
CA TYR A 464 21.28 4.30 19.02
C TYR A 464 20.97 5.43 20.03
N ASP A 465 21.66 6.54 19.87
CA ASP A 465 21.51 7.73 20.72
C ASP A 465 20.28 8.54 20.29
N VAL A 466 19.32 8.69 21.20
CA VAL A 466 18.13 9.52 20.97
C VAL A 466 18.03 10.62 22.01
N ALA A 467 17.48 11.75 21.60
CA ALA A 467 17.06 12.79 22.53
C ALA A 467 15.70 12.41 23.15
N LEU A 468 15.49 12.71 24.43
CA LEU A 468 14.18 12.63 25.04
C LEU A 468 13.46 13.99 24.96
N SER A 469 12.17 13.98 24.68
CA SER A 469 11.30 15.13 24.87
C SER A 469 10.00 14.71 25.54
N LEU A 470 9.31 15.67 26.15
CA LEU A 470 7.99 15.42 26.69
C LEU A 470 6.95 15.28 25.57
N LEU A 471 5.89 14.53 25.84
CA LEU A 471 4.67 14.54 25.03
C LEU A 471 4.01 15.92 25.14
N ASN A 472 3.43 16.38 24.04
CA ASN A 472 2.58 17.58 24.05
C ASN A 472 1.21 17.26 24.68
N ASP A 473 0.45 18.29 25.07
CA ASP A 473 -0.88 18.13 25.71
C ASP A 473 -1.89 17.32 24.88
N ASP A 474 -1.71 17.28 23.55
CA ASP A 474 -2.55 16.54 22.60
C ASP A 474 -2.04 15.12 22.28
N GLU A 475 -0.90 14.73 22.84
CA GLU A 475 -0.24 13.45 22.58
C GLU A 475 -0.43 12.48 23.77
N THR A 476 -1.01 11.31 23.51
CA THR A 476 -1.40 10.37 24.57
C THR A 476 -0.48 9.16 24.71
N GLN A 477 0.39 8.93 23.72
CA GLN A 477 1.28 7.77 23.63
C GLN A 477 2.69 8.19 23.23
N SER A 478 3.70 7.47 23.73
CA SER A 478 5.09 7.63 23.31
C SER A 478 5.27 7.33 21.83
N GLU A 479 6.14 8.10 21.17
CA GLU A 479 6.46 7.96 19.75
C GLU A 479 7.93 8.32 19.52
N LEU A 480 8.61 7.56 18.65
CA LEU A 480 9.95 7.90 18.19
C LEU A 480 9.90 8.65 16.85
N LEU A 481 10.37 9.89 16.87
CA LEU A 481 10.65 10.65 15.65
C LEU A 481 12.04 10.29 15.14
N ILE A 482 12.12 9.60 14.00
CA ILE A 482 13.38 9.26 13.33
C ILE A 482 13.89 10.51 12.59
N GLY A 483 14.99 11.07 13.09
CA GLY A 483 15.57 12.31 12.58
C GLY A 483 16.44 12.11 11.33
N LYS A 484 16.79 13.22 10.69
CA LYS A 484 17.62 13.24 9.46
C LYS A 484 18.99 12.57 9.64
N LEU A 485 19.55 12.62 10.84
CA LEU A 485 20.86 12.07 11.20
C LEU A 485 20.79 10.62 11.71
N ALA A 486 19.68 9.92 11.48
CA ALA A 486 19.57 8.48 11.77
C ALA A 486 20.50 7.63 10.90
N ALA A 487 20.86 8.13 9.72
CA ALA A 487 21.89 7.55 8.86
C ALA A 487 22.67 8.65 8.13
N GLU A 488 23.91 8.35 7.74
CA GLU A 488 24.85 9.31 7.15
C GLU A 488 24.32 9.90 5.83
N ASN A 489 23.78 9.05 4.96
CA ASN A 489 23.17 9.48 3.68
C ASN A 489 21.71 9.93 3.84
N GLY A 490 21.18 9.90 5.07
CA GLY A 490 19.82 10.30 5.41
C GLY A 490 18.81 9.15 5.42
N VAL A 491 17.56 9.52 5.66
CA VAL A 491 16.43 8.58 5.77
C VAL A 491 15.56 8.68 4.54
N PHE A 492 15.31 7.53 3.91
CA PHE A 492 14.44 7.36 2.75
C PHE A 492 13.16 6.67 3.19
N ILE A 493 12.02 7.25 2.84
CA ILE A 493 10.69 6.83 3.24
C ILE A 493 10.04 6.13 2.05
N ASN A 494 9.94 4.80 2.16
CA ASN A 494 9.30 3.93 1.20
C ASN A 494 7.81 3.78 1.52
N THR A 495 6.98 4.59 0.86
CA THR A 495 5.52 4.61 1.05
C THR A 495 4.80 3.39 0.45
N ARG A 496 5.49 2.55 -0.32
CA ARG A 496 4.92 1.36 -0.96
C ARG A 496 4.53 0.27 0.03
N THR A 497 5.11 0.28 1.22
CA THR A 497 4.92 -0.75 2.24
C THR A 497 4.93 -0.14 3.66
N THR A 498 4.83 -0.98 4.68
CA THR A 498 4.72 -0.62 6.10
C THR A 498 5.58 -1.56 6.93
N ASP A 499 6.04 -1.09 8.09
CA ASP A 499 6.85 -1.83 9.06
C ASP A 499 8.14 -2.44 8.46
N LEU A 500 8.87 -1.65 7.66
CA LEU A 500 10.04 -2.12 6.90
C LEU A 500 11.26 -2.47 7.78
N LEU A 501 11.36 -1.88 8.99
CA LEU A 501 12.42 -2.20 9.94
C LEU A 501 12.19 -3.53 10.67
N LYS A 502 10.95 -4.03 10.67
CA LYS A 502 10.64 -5.39 11.09
C LYS A 502 10.74 -6.30 9.86
N GLU A 503 11.96 -6.71 9.55
CA GLU A 503 12.24 -7.53 8.38
C GLU A 503 11.68 -8.94 8.53
N TYR A 504 10.95 -9.39 7.51
CA TYR A 504 10.46 -10.77 7.41
C TYR A 504 11.08 -11.43 6.18
N PRO A 505 11.65 -12.65 6.32
CA PRO A 505 11.99 -13.47 5.16
C PRO A 505 10.74 -13.71 4.32
N ILE A 506 10.89 -13.71 2.99
CA ILE A 506 9.73 -14.05 2.15
C ILE A 506 9.32 -15.51 2.34
N THR A 507 8.03 -15.75 2.45
CA THR A 507 7.44 -17.08 2.59
C THR A 507 6.47 -17.31 1.44
N LYS A 508 6.72 -18.35 0.63
CA LYS A 508 5.88 -18.71 -0.50
C LYS A 508 4.63 -19.44 -0.01
N ALA A 509 3.45 -19.03 -0.45
CA ALA A 509 2.19 -19.66 -0.12
C ALA A 509 1.29 -19.83 -1.36
N GLY A 510 0.40 -20.80 -1.31
CA GLY A 510 -0.70 -20.96 -2.26
C GLY A 510 -1.86 -20.02 -1.93
N TYR A 511 -2.81 -19.87 -2.84
CA TYR A 511 -3.96 -18.97 -2.62
C TYR A 511 -4.98 -19.53 -1.63
N ILE A 512 -4.87 -20.81 -1.26
CA ILE A 512 -5.56 -21.47 -0.15
C ILE A 512 -4.50 -22.09 0.75
N GLU A 513 -4.66 -21.94 2.06
CA GLU A 513 -3.80 -22.57 3.07
C GLU A 513 -4.62 -22.95 4.32
N THR A 514 -4.09 -23.80 5.17
CA THR A 514 -4.62 -24.07 6.52
C THR A 514 -4.06 -23.06 7.51
N ALA A 515 -4.91 -22.34 8.23
CA ALA A 515 -4.48 -21.42 9.30
C ALA A 515 -5.10 -21.81 10.64
N SER A 516 -4.37 -21.52 11.72
CA SER A 516 -4.89 -21.59 13.09
C SER A 516 -5.38 -20.22 13.53
N VAL A 517 -6.66 -20.08 13.83
CA VAL A 517 -7.28 -18.81 14.24
C VAL A 517 -7.90 -19.00 15.61
N GLU A 518 -7.38 -18.30 16.61
CA GLU A 518 -7.78 -18.48 18.02
C GLU A 518 -7.71 -19.95 18.48
N GLY A 519 -6.75 -20.71 17.94
CA GLY A 519 -6.56 -22.14 18.23
C GLY A 519 -7.44 -23.09 17.43
N LEU A 520 -8.19 -22.59 16.44
CA LEU A 520 -8.99 -23.39 15.53
C LEU A 520 -8.33 -23.50 14.16
N ASP A 521 -8.15 -24.73 13.66
CA ASP A 521 -7.53 -24.95 12.35
C ASP A 521 -8.59 -25.14 11.25
N PHE A 522 -8.50 -24.37 10.17
CA PHE A 522 -9.39 -24.46 9.01
C PHE A 522 -8.76 -23.84 7.75
N PRO A 523 -9.25 -24.18 6.54
CA PRO A 523 -8.77 -23.58 5.31
C PRO A 523 -9.18 -22.10 5.19
N VAL A 524 -8.22 -21.28 4.76
CA VAL A 524 -8.38 -19.85 4.53
C VAL A 524 -7.96 -19.49 3.12
N LYS A 525 -8.63 -18.49 2.54
CA LYS A 525 -8.23 -17.93 1.24
C LYS A 525 -7.27 -16.76 1.44
N LEU A 526 -6.08 -16.84 0.86
CA LEU A 526 -5.14 -15.72 0.79
C LEU A 526 -5.55 -14.81 -0.39
N ASP A 527 -6.15 -13.66 -0.07
CA ASP A 527 -6.73 -12.72 -1.03
C ASP A 527 -5.90 -11.43 -1.04
N THR A 528 -5.00 -11.32 -2.01
CA THR A 528 -4.12 -10.14 -2.15
C THR A 528 -4.90 -8.87 -2.47
N GLY A 529 -6.14 -9.00 -2.97
CA GLY A 529 -7.03 -7.89 -3.25
C GLY A 529 -7.71 -7.31 -2.00
N ALA A 530 -7.74 -8.02 -0.88
CA ALA A 530 -8.37 -7.54 0.35
C ALA A 530 -7.42 -6.63 1.17
N ASP A 531 -7.88 -5.45 1.58
CA ASP A 531 -7.10 -4.57 2.50
C ASP A 531 -7.12 -5.12 3.93
N VAL A 532 -8.27 -5.65 4.37
CA VAL A 532 -8.52 -6.18 5.72
C VAL A 532 -9.07 -7.59 5.60
N SER A 533 -8.58 -8.49 6.44
CA SER A 533 -9.04 -9.88 6.56
C SER A 533 -10.51 -9.94 6.99
N SER A 534 -11.22 -11.01 6.64
CA SER A 534 -12.63 -11.19 7.00
C SER A 534 -12.95 -12.63 7.34
N MET A 535 -13.90 -12.86 8.26
CA MET A 535 -14.34 -14.20 8.65
C MET A 535 -15.85 -14.32 8.67
N ASN A 536 -16.34 -15.55 8.55
CA ASN A 536 -17.75 -15.87 8.71
C ASN A 536 -18.18 -15.56 10.15
N ALA A 537 -19.27 -14.81 10.28
CA ALA A 537 -19.86 -14.49 11.56
C ALA A 537 -21.38 -14.46 11.43
N LEU A 538 -22.03 -15.31 12.22
CA LEU A 538 -23.49 -15.43 12.33
C LEU A 538 -23.94 -14.89 13.70
N ASN A 539 -25.23 -14.61 13.83
CA ASN A 539 -25.85 -14.19 15.09
C ASN A 539 -25.13 -13.03 15.80
N ILE A 540 -24.61 -12.07 15.02
CA ILE A 540 -23.85 -10.93 15.51
C ILE A 540 -24.73 -10.08 16.45
N LYS A 541 -24.30 -9.92 17.70
CA LYS A 541 -24.98 -9.10 18.72
C LYS A 541 -24.01 -8.13 19.37
N HIS A 542 -24.35 -6.85 19.35
CA HIS A 542 -23.58 -5.81 20.03
C HIS A 542 -24.00 -5.69 21.50
N PHE A 543 -23.02 -5.49 22.39
CA PHE A 543 -23.25 -5.21 23.81
C PHE A 543 -22.12 -4.35 24.38
N THR A 544 -22.24 -3.93 25.64
CA THR A 544 -21.22 -3.17 26.35
C THR A 544 -20.73 -3.96 27.56
N ARG A 545 -19.40 -4.03 27.76
CA ARG A 545 -18.77 -4.62 28.96
C ARG A 545 -17.67 -3.66 29.40
N ASP A 546 -17.65 -3.29 30.68
CA ASP A 546 -16.64 -2.37 31.25
C ASP A 546 -16.46 -1.06 30.45
N ASN A 547 -17.57 -0.46 30.01
CA ASN A 547 -17.63 0.73 29.14
C ASN A 547 -16.96 0.58 27.76
N LYS A 548 -16.66 -0.64 27.32
CA LYS A 548 -16.11 -0.93 25.99
C LYS A 548 -17.19 -1.51 25.06
N PRO A 549 -17.18 -1.15 23.76
CA PRO A 549 -18.06 -1.76 22.78
C PRO A 549 -17.63 -3.20 22.50
N MET A 550 -18.56 -4.14 22.63
CA MET A 550 -18.33 -5.56 22.43
C MET A 550 -19.27 -6.13 21.35
N VAL A 551 -18.86 -7.26 20.79
CA VAL A 551 -19.69 -8.06 19.88
C VAL A 551 -19.60 -9.54 20.26
N SER A 552 -20.73 -10.23 20.24
CA SER A 552 -20.79 -11.70 20.28
C SER A 552 -21.27 -12.24 18.93
N PHE A 553 -20.70 -13.36 18.51
CA PHE A 553 -21.02 -13.98 17.22
C PHE A 553 -20.67 -15.47 17.20
N ASP A 554 -21.33 -16.20 16.30
CA ASP A 554 -21.06 -17.60 16.05
C ASP A 554 -20.27 -17.75 14.75
N TYR A 555 -19.08 -18.35 14.84
CA TYR A 555 -18.34 -18.83 13.68
C TYR A 555 -18.86 -20.21 13.27
N GLN A 556 -18.96 -20.44 11.96
CA GLN A 556 -19.24 -21.73 11.36
C GLN A 556 -18.52 -21.89 10.02
N ASN A 557 -18.09 -23.09 9.65
CA ASN A 557 -17.60 -23.44 8.32
C ASN A 557 -18.31 -24.68 7.72
N ASP A 558 -17.91 -25.06 6.50
CA ASP A 558 -18.50 -26.17 5.75
C ASP A 558 -18.14 -27.55 6.33
N SER A 559 -17.05 -27.67 7.09
CA SER A 559 -16.71 -28.92 7.81
C SER A 559 -17.52 -29.12 9.09
N GLY A 560 -18.40 -28.16 9.43
CA GLY A 560 -19.25 -28.22 10.61
C GLY A 560 -18.59 -27.72 11.89
N LEU A 561 -17.36 -27.20 11.81
CA LEU A 561 -16.71 -26.52 12.93
C LEU A 561 -17.55 -25.31 13.35
N LYS A 562 -17.78 -25.19 14.65
CA LYS A 562 -18.55 -24.09 15.25
C LYS A 562 -17.84 -23.57 16.48
N GLN A 563 -17.81 -22.25 16.65
CA GLN A 563 -17.25 -21.62 17.83
C GLN A 563 -17.99 -20.33 18.14
N HIS A 564 -18.32 -20.12 19.41
CA HIS A 564 -18.84 -18.84 19.89
C HIS A 564 -17.69 -17.93 20.32
N PHE A 565 -17.77 -16.65 19.93
CA PHE A 565 -16.78 -15.64 20.30
C PHE A 565 -17.45 -14.41 20.91
N GLU A 566 -16.78 -13.82 21.90
CA GLU A 566 -17.02 -12.45 22.35
C GLU A 566 -15.72 -11.65 22.20
N ARG A 567 -15.78 -10.49 21.56
CA ARG A 567 -14.61 -9.65 21.28
C ARG A 567 -14.93 -8.16 21.41
N GLU A 568 -13.94 -7.37 21.77
CA GLU A 568 -13.99 -5.90 21.70
C GLU A 568 -14.06 -5.46 20.24
N VAL A 569 -14.96 -4.51 19.95
CA VAL A 569 -15.08 -3.90 18.62
C VAL A 569 -14.04 -2.79 18.52
N VAL A 570 -13.01 -3.01 17.69
CA VAL A 570 -11.90 -2.08 17.52
C VAL A 570 -12.07 -1.13 16.34
N ASP A 571 -13.00 -1.42 15.42
CA ASP A 571 -13.38 -0.57 14.29
C ASP A 571 -14.75 -1.00 13.72
N THR A 572 -15.35 -0.19 12.85
CA THR A 572 -16.59 -0.52 12.12
C THR A 572 -16.45 -0.14 10.63
N MET A 573 -16.49 -1.15 9.76
CA MET A 573 -16.45 -0.95 8.32
C MET A 573 -17.85 -0.63 7.78
N THR A 574 -17.97 0.49 7.08
CA THR A 574 -19.21 0.88 6.39
C THR A 574 -19.15 0.42 4.93
N ILE A 575 -20.04 -0.49 4.55
CA ILE A 575 -20.21 -0.91 3.16
C ILE A 575 -21.24 0.01 2.52
N ARG A 576 -20.80 0.73 1.48
CA ARG A 576 -21.70 1.60 0.71
C ARG A 576 -22.85 0.77 0.15
N ALA A 577 -24.05 1.22 0.44
CA ALA A 577 -25.26 0.65 -0.12
C ALA A 577 -25.31 0.82 -1.64
N LYS A 578 -25.96 -0.10 -2.34
CA LYS A 578 -26.44 0.18 -3.69
C LYS A 578 -27.55 1.24 -3.61
N ALA A 579 -27.84 1.91 -4.73
CA ALA A 579 -28.92 2.89 -4.78
C ALA A 579 -30.24 2.25 -4.29
N GLY A 580 -30.79 2.76 -3.18
CA GLY A 580 -32.02 2.25 -2.55
C GLY A 580 -31.83 1.27 -1.39
N GLU A 581 -30.60 0.86 -1.05
CA GLU A 581 -30.31 0.00 0.11
C GLU A 581 -29.80 0.82 1.32
N GLN A 582 -29.89 0.28 2.54
CA GLN A 582 -29.23 0.86 3.71
C GLN A 582 -27.74 0.45 3.75
N ALA A 583 -26.89 1.35 4.25
CA ALA A 583 -25.48 1.05 4.44
C ALA A 583 -25.33 -0.11 5.44
N ASN A 584 -24.51 -1.10 5.09
CA ASN A 584 -24.25 -2.24 5.96
C ASN A 584 -23.00 -1.94 6.79
N HIS A 585 -23.15 -1.91 8.12
CA HIS A 585 -22.06 -1.69 9.06
C HIS A 585 -21.58 -3.04 9.60
N ARG A 586 -20.27 -3.27 9.50
CA ARG A 586 -19.67 -4.53 9.90
C ARG A 586 -18.65 -4.29 11.01
N PRO A 587 -18.78 -4.97 12.16
CA PRO A 587 -17.81 -4.85 13.24
C PRO A 587 -16.46 -5.46 12.84
N VAL A 588 -15.40 -4.84 13.33
CA VAL A 588 -14.02 -5.33 13.19
C VAL A 588 -13.49 -5.67 14.58
N VAL A 589 -12.92 -6.85 14.71
CA VAL A 589 -12.37 -7.38 15.97
C VAL A 589 -10.92 -7.80 15.78
N MET A 590 -10.16 -7.95 16.87
CA MET A 590 -8.82 -8.52 16.84
C MET A 590 -8.90 -10.05 16.97
N MET A 591 -8.18 -10.76 16.09
CA MET A 591 -8.06 -12.22 16.11
C MET A 591 -6.61 -12.63 15.93
N ARG A 592 -6.13 -13.56 16.76
CA ARG A 592 -4.82 -14.21 16.64
C ARG A 592 -4.87 -15.23 15.51
N VAL A 593 -3.99 -15.07 14.53
CA VAL A 593 -3.88 -15.92 13.34
C VAL A 593 -2.46 -16.45 13.24
N LYS A 594 -2.32 -17.76 13.00
CA LYS A 594 -1.07 -18.44 12.68
C LYS A 594 -1.17 -19.14 11.33
N LEU A 595 -0.20 -18.91 10.46
CA LEU A 595 -0.06 -19.54 9.15
C LEU A 595 1.39 -20.01 8.97
N GLY A 596 1.64 -21.31 9.02
CA GLY A 596 3.01 -21.83 9.14
C GLY A 596 3.69 -21.30 10.40
N ASP A 597 4.84 -20.67 10.24
CA ASP A 597 5.59 -20.02 11.34
C ASP A 597 5.22 -18.55 11.57
N ILE A 598 4.39 -17.98 10.71
CA ILE A 598 3.94 -16.58 10.80
C ILE A 598 2.75 -16.53 11.76
N GLU A 599 2.87 -15.71 12.80
CA GLU A 599 1.81 -15.51 13.77
C GLU A 599 1.63 -14.02 14.07
N ASP A 600 0.38 -13.54 13.98
CA ASP A 600 0.06 -12.15 14.30
C ASP A 600 -1.38 -12.02 14.82
N THR A 601 -1.65 -10.96 15.59
CA THR A 601 -3.01 -10.58 15.97
C THR A 601 -3.48 -9.48 15.05
N ILE A 602 -4.45 -9.80 14.19
CA ILE A 602 -4.90 -8.91 13.11
C ILE A 602 -6.34 -8.45 13.29
N ARG A 603 -6.66 -7.31 12.67
CA ARG A 603 -8.05 -6.88 12.45
C ARG A 603 -8.78 -7.83 11.51
N VAL A 604 -9.95 -8.31 11.91
CA VAL A 604 -10.83 -9.17 11.12
C VAL A 604 -12.23 -8.57 11.06
N ASN A 605 -12.72 -8.34 9.84
CA ASN A 605 -14.07 -7.89 9.55
C ASN A 605 -15.07 -9.04 9.67
N LEU A 606 -16.13 -8.86 10.45
CA LEU A 606 -17.17 -9.87 10.67
C LEU A 606 -18.28 -9.72 9.61
N GLN A 607 -18.49 -10.78 8.83
CA GLN A 607 -19.52 -10.81 7.80
C GLN A 607 -20.14 -12.20 7.71
N ASP A 608 -21.45 -12.28 7.43
CA ASP A 608 -22.05 -13.54 6.98
C ASP A 608 -21.44 -13.96 5.63
N ARG A 609 -20.66 -15.04 5.72
CA ARG A 609 -19.98 -15.73 4.63
C ARG A 609 -20.42 -17.19 4.52
N SER A 610 -21.56 -17.57 5.14
CA SER A 610 -22.15 -18.93 5.06
C SER A 610 -22.33 -19.45 3.63
N ARG A 611 -22.31 -18.54 2.66
CA ARG A 611 -22.41 -18.83 1.23
C ARG A 611 -21.08 -19.03 0.51
N PHE A 612 -19.95 -18.98 1.20
CA PHE A 612 -18.64 -19.19 0.60
C PHE A 612 -18.00 -20.40 1.25
N HIS A 613 -17.40 -21.27 0.42
CA HIS A 613 -16.72 -22.46 0.91
C HIS A 613 -15.62 -22.11 1.93
N TYR A 614 -14.76 -21.15 1.56
CA TYR A 614 -13.79 -20.58 2.48
C TYR A 614 -14.42 -19.51 3.37
N SER A 615 -14.64 -19.92 4.62
CA SER A 615 -15.23 -19.10 5.69
C SER A 615 -14.38 -17.89 6.07
N MET A 616 -13.08 -17.89 5.77
CA MET A 616 -12.16 -16.79 6.09
C MET A 616 -11.29 -16.39 4.89
N ILE A 617 -11.01 -15.09 4.82
CA ILE A 617 -10.06 -14.46 3.91
C ILE A 617 -8.96 -13.79 4.74
N LEU A 618 -7.71 -14.08 4.43
CA LEU A 618 -6.56 -13.32 4.89
C LEU A 618 -6.16 -12.30 3.82
N GLY A 619 -6.22 -11.02 4.18
CA GLY A 619 -5.89 -9.88 3.31
C GLY A 619 -4.53 -9.27 3.60
N LYS A 620 -4.23 -8.13 2.97
CA LYS A 620 -2.96 -7.38 3.10
C LYS A 620 -2.49 -7.22 4.55
N ASN A 621 -3.41 -6.97 5.49
CA ASN A 621 -3.06 -6.76 6.89
C ASN A 621 -2.42 -7.97 7.59
N PHE A 622 -2.49 -9.17 7.01
CA PHE A 622 -1.71 -10.34 7.41
C PHE A 622 -0.67 -10.73 6.35
N LEU A 623 -1.00 -10.60 5.06
CA LEU A 623 -0.08 -11.00 3.98
C LEU A 623 1.20 -10.14 3.90
N ARG A 624 1.21 -8.95 4.52
CA ARG A 624 2.39 -8.08 4.56
C ARG A 624 3.55 -8.64 5.38
N GLU A 625 3.31 -9.66 6.21
CA GLU A 625 4.31 -10.31 7.08
C GLU A 625 5.23 -11.27 6.28
N GLY A 626 5.67 -10.87 5.08
CA GLY A 626 6.57 -11.64 4.22
C GLY A 626 5.90 -12.64 3.27
N LEU A 627 4.57 -12.74 3.23
CA LEU A 627 3.89 -13.70 2.35
C LEU A 627 3.93 -13.28 0.87
N VAL A 628 4.31 -14.24 0.03
CA VAL A 628 4.28 -14.14 -1.44
C VAL A 628 3.38 -15.25 -1.97
N VAL A 629 2.25 -14.86 -2.55
CA VAL A 629 1.12 -15.75 -2.85
C VAL A 629 1.08 -16.12 -4.33
N SER A 630 0.95 -17.41 -4.63
CA SER A 630 0.68 -17.92 -5.98
C SER A 630 -0.80 -18.20 -6.18
N SER A 631 -1.31 -17.90 -7.38
CA SER A 631 -2.65 -18.32 -7.83
C SER A 631 -2.70 -19.74 -8.44
N ASP A 632 -1.55 -20.40 -8.56
CA ASP A 632 -1.41 -21.72 -9.18
C ASP A 632 -1.76 -22.84 -8.21
N GLU A 633 -1.32 -22.69 -6.98
CA GLU A 633 -1.23 -23.78 -6.01
C GLU A 633 -2.11 -23.50 -4.78
N GLN A 634 -2.58 -24.58 -4.18
CA GLN A 634 -3.19 -24.59 -2.86
C GLN A 634 -2.28 -25.38 -1.93
N TYR A 635 -2.24 -24.99 -0.65
CA TYR A 635 -1.51 -25.72 0.39
C TYR A 635 -0.02 -25.87 0.05
N ARG A 636 0.63 -24.76 -0.37
CA ARG A 636 2.08 -24.75 -0.66
C ARG A 636 2.88 -24.60 0.63
N LEU A 637 2.39 -23.78 1.56
CA LEU A 637 3.03 -23.49 2.84
C LEU A 637 2.61 -24.50 3.92
N THR A 638 1.35 -24.90 3.89
CA THR A 638 0.72 -25.72 4.94
C THR A 638 0.16 -27.02 4.37
N THR A 639 -0.18 -27.97 5.23
CA THR A 639 -0.82 -29.22 4.82
C THR A 639 -2.34 -29.05 4.81
N PRO A 640 -3.06 -29.56 3.81
CA PRO A 640 -4.53 -29.58 3.83
C PRO A 640 -5.03 -30.43 5.00
N LEU A 641 -6.17 -30.04 5.58
CA LEU A 641 -6.87 -30.87 6.55
C LEU A 641 -7.47 -32.11 5.87
N GLU A 642 -7.69 -33.17 6.65
CA GLU A 642 -8.28 -34.43 6.15
C GLU A 642 -9.65 -34.17 5.50
N GLY A 643 -9.84 -34.61 4.26
CA GLY A 643 -11.08 -34.42 3.49
C GLY A 643 -11.15 -33.16 2.59
N GLU A 644 -10.20 -32.22 2.70
CA GLU A 644 -10.21 -30.98 1.90
C GLU A 644 -9.85 -31.20 0.42
N LEU A 645 -8.91 -32.11 0.12
CA LEU A 645 -8.46 -32.36 -1.25
C LEU A 645 -9.52 -33.06 -2.13
N GLU A 646 -10.52 -33.72 -1.52
CA GLU A 646 -11.59 -34.42 -2.25
C GLU A 646 -12.73 -33.48 -2.71
N GLN A 647 -12.83 -32.26 -2.16
CA GLN A 647 -13.93 -31.32 -2.44
C GLN A 647 -13.61 -30.26 -3.51
N VAL A 648 -12.37 -30.21 -4.02
CA VAL A 648 -11.88 -29.14 -4.91
C VAL A 648 -11.81 -29.55 -6.40
N GLN A 649 -12.13 -30.82 -6.73
CA GLN A 649 -12.37 -31.28 -8.12
C GLN A 649 -13.81 -31.02 -8.55
#